data_AF-A0A3T0I671-F1
#
_entry.id   AF-A0A3T0I671-F1
#
_cell.length_a   1.000
_cell.length_b   1.000
_cell.length_c   1.000
_cell.angle_alpha   90.00
_cell.angle_beta   90.00
_cell.angle_gamma   90.00
#
_symmetry.space_group_name_H-M   'P 1'
#
loop_
_entity.id
_entity.type
_entity.pdbx_description
1 polymer ?
#
loop_
_entity_poly.entity_id
_entity_poly.type
_entity_poly.pdbx_seq_one_letter_code
_entity_poly.pdbx_strand_id
1 'polypeptide(L)'
;MMIPAKQDPISITTIRENGAESIVGWFEQHKQSFYILGWCYLRNQQQIEELFYRSIIKVKKELPRFKNEASFEMWVTSIFIHICRELSDDTSVQVSEESEQHKDLFKALYQLKQPEKEAVVLRYIKGISKEETAHLLQFSVEKLKEHLFSGIQSLKKELGYGSSFNGCKEYHKDYIDYLERTLDRSKKIDLEKHIYHCQDCQEDLGTFQDVMLTMVNLTERIEDFHVPFGFMENVKAKLAERDKQRQQKHKKRKRIGIALASVLALLVGIEVFTRTFTNLYYTWIEEDPQLRAFLQQGLGERLNLEAESNGIKIRIKSAIADDMQTLVMYEIEDTAKDNQYFIDYYEGVAVENKREIMDQETYQTQYFPDIKLDENNKAKNVFHGKMSLRPLITDHGTIKLKITKLLKLFDPSSDRNRLSYENLEYDTGEWNFEIPVTKHPSIEYALDGKTEVEGVQVRFDKLKIAPTMTILELAVNNGEQQGKRIENLTVGNLEVNNKKLKADKYGSFFTNQHTDWDIFQTRFDSLFGEKPKEVSVQLESVNLSIDDRKNIPLNLSRGFPQPFEYAGSTISIDKVEIGRPTTIVISNHKVENRAYESFQFNIIDEDDNQIESMQMGSEGVMVDKNGTKYDLNQSPAAYEEVEQPRYFATVEKIKLHGEDTTESVIPKRLEIHGYTTTKYLDDVVKISLD
;
A
#
# COMPACT_ATOMS: atom_id res chain seq x y z
N MET A 1 37.24 -37.68 -69.40
CA MET A 1 36.41 -38.34 -68.37
C MET A 1 37.21 -38.32 -67.07
N MET A 2 36.92 -37.32 -66.23
CA MET A 2 37.32 -37.22 -64.83
C MET A 2 36.13 -36.52 -64.18
N ILE A 3 35.37 -37.25 -63.38
CA ILE A 3 34.19 -36.75 -62.68
C ILE A 3 34.72 -35.94 -61.49
N PRO A 4 34.46 -34.63 -61.37
CA PRO A 4 34.72 -33.94 -60.12
C PRO A 4 33.74 -34.51 -59.10
N ALA A 5 34.28 -35.00 -57.99
CA ALA A 5 33.54 -35.61 -56.90
C ALA A 5 32.39 -34.71 -56.44
N LYS A 6 31.18 -35.27 -56.35
CA LYS A 6 30.14 -34.75 -55.47
C LYS A 6 30.71 -34.66 -54.05
N GLN A 7 31.09 -33.47 -53.61
CA GLN A 7 31.22 -33.21 -52.18
C GLN A 7 29.83 -32.92 -51.65
N ASP A 8 29.22 -33.96 -51.10
CA ASP A 8 27.98 -33.88 -50.32
C ASP A 8 28.20 -33.11 -49.00
N PRO A 9 27.12 -32.61 -48.39
CA PRO A 9 27.04 -31.27 -47.85
C PRO A 9 27.49 -31.19 -46.40
N ILE A 10 28.02 -30.04 -46.00
CA ILE A 10 27.95 -29.64 -44.59
C ILE A 10 26.47 -29.63 -44.23
N SER A 11 26.05 -30.61 -43.43
CA SER A 11 24.65 -30.77 -43.08
C SER A 11 24.17 -29.51 -42.36
N ILE A 12 23.06 -28.94 -42.81
CA ILE A 12 22.41 -27.76 -42.21
C ILE A 12 22.21 -27.95 -40.69
N THR A 13 22.09 -29.20 -40.25
CA THR A 13 22.06 -29.65 -38.85
C THR A 13 23.33 -29.23 -38.07
N THR A 14 24.52 -29.40 -38.64
CA THR A 14 25.81 -29.04 -38.02
C THR A 14 25.98 -27.52 -37.90
N ILE A 15 25.43 -26.76 -38.86
CA ILE A 15 25.42 -25.29 -38.84
C ILE A 15 24.43 -24.75 -37.79
N ARG A 16 23.32 -25.47 -37.56
CA ARG A 16 22.34 -25.14 -36.50
C ARG A 16 22.84 -25.49 -35.10
N GLU A 17 23.61 -26.56 -34.94
CA GLU A 17 24.12 -27.03 -33.63
C GLU A 17 25.36 -26.28 -33.14
N ASN A 18 26.32 -25.94 -34.01
CA ASN A 18 27.61 -25.33 -33.62
C ASN A 18 27.64 -23.79 -33.66
N GLY A 19 26.51 -23.13 -33.93
CA GLY A 19 26.37 -21.67 -33.79
C GLY A 19 27.28 -20.83 -34.70
N ALA A 20 27.71 -19.66 -34.19
CA ALA A 20 28.27 -18.56 -34.96
C ALA A 20 29.65 -18.83 -35.62
N GLU A 21 30.41 -19.82 -35.13
CA GLU A 21 31.69 -20.22 -35.72
C GLU A 21 31.49 -21.04 -37.01
N SER A 22 30.38 -21.78 -37.09
CA SER A 22 30.06 -22.63 -38.24
C SER A 22 29.79 -21.82 -39.53
N ILE A 23 29.16 -20.64 -39.42
CA ILE A 23 28.91 -19.77 -40.58
C ILE A 23 30.20 -19.16 -41.12
N VAL A 24 31.12 -18.74 -40.24
CA VAL A 24 32.42 -18.18 -40.67
C VAL A 24 33.24 -19.28 -41.37
N GLY A 25 33.23 -20.49 -40.83
CA GLY A 25 33.85 -21.66 -41.47
C GLY A 25 33.26 -21.98 -42.85
N TRP A 26 31.94 -21.86 -43.00
CA TRP A 26 31.28 -22.05 -44.30
C TRP A 26 31.73 -21.01 -45.35
N PHE A 27 31.78 -19.73 -44.97
CA PHE A 27 32.30 -18.68 -45.85
C PHE A 27 33.78 -18.87 -46.17
N GLU A 28 34.58 -19.40 -45.24
CA GLU A 28 35.99 -19.75 -45.47
C GLU A 28 36.13 -20.85 -46.53
N GLN A 29 35.30 -21.89 -46.47
CA GLN A 29 35.31 -22.99 -47.43
C GLN A 29 34.87 -22.55 -48.84
N HIS A 30 33.92 -21.61 -48.92
CA HIS A 30 33.39 -21.11 -50.19
C HIS A 30 34.04 -19.78 -50.63
N LYS A 31 35.12 -19.34 -49.94
CA LYS A 31 35.67 -17.99 -50.09
C LYS A 31 36.07 -17.66 -51.52
N GLN A 32 36.65 -18.61 -52.26
CA GLN A 32 37.08 -18.41 -53.63
C GLN A 32 35.89 -18.06 -54.54
N SER A 33 34.80 -18.84 -54.47
CA SER A 33 33.60 -18.63 -55.27
C SER A 33 32.92 -17.30 -54.95
N PHE A 34 32.77 -16.97 -53.66
CA PHE A 34 32.14 -15.72 -53.24
C PHE A 34 33.03 -14.49 -53.44
N TYR A 35 34.35 -14.66 -53.45
CA TYR A 35 35.29 -13.59 -53.77
C TYR A 35 35.23 -13.22 -55.25
N ILE A 36 35.24 -14.22 -56.16
CA ILE A 36 34.99 -14.02 -57.60
C ILE A 36 33.64 -13.35 -57.82
N LEU A 37 32.60 -13.84 -57.13
CA LEU A 37 31.27 -13.25 -57.20
C LEU A 37 31.28 -11.77 -56.75
N GLY A 38 31.95 -11.44 -55.65
CA GLY A 38 32.07 -10.07 -55.15
C GLY A 38 32.74 -9.14 -56.15
N TRP A 39 33.83 -9.58 -56.79
CA TRP A 39 34.54 -8.82 -57.82
C TRP A 39 33.73 -8.60 -59.10
N CYS A 40 32.69 -9.37 -59.38
CA CYS A 40 31.76 -9.07 -60.47
C CYS A 40 30.94 -7.79 -60.23
N TYR A 41 30.84 -7.32 -58.98
CA TYR A 41 30.05 -6.14 -58.59
C TYR A 41 30.90 -5.01 -58.01
N LEU A 42 31.98 -5.33 -57.29
CA LEU A 42 32.79 -4.39 -56.50
C LEU A 42 34.19 -4.24 -57.07
N ARG A 43 34.81 -3.08 -56.86
CA ARG A 43 36.06 -2.68 -57.53
C ARG A 43 37.29 -2.71 -56.65
N ASN A 44 37.13 -2.95 -55.34
CA ASN A 44 38.27 -3.01 -54.42
C ASN A 44 38.10 -4.10 -53.37
N GLN A 45 39.23 -4.55 -52.80
CA GLN A 45 39.27 -5.60 -51.81
C GLN A 45 38.53 -5.21 -50.50
N GLN A 46 38.65 -3.97 -50.05
CA GLN A 46 38.04 -3.52 -48.79
C GLN A 46 36.49 -3.59 -48.81
N GLN A 47 35.88 -3.27 -49.95
CA GLN A 47 34.44 -3.41 -50.19
C GLN A 47 34.04 -4.88 -50.17
N ILE A 48 34.88 -5.78 -50.69
CA ILE A 48 34.62 -7.22 -50.66
C ILE A 48 34.80 -7.78 -49.23
N GLU A 49 35.77 -7.31 -48.46
CA GLU A 49 35.89 -7.63 -47.03
C GLU A 49 34.64 -7.17 -46.26
N GLU A 50 34.15 -5.97 -46.55
CA GLU A 50 32.91 -5.43 -45.97
C GLU A 50 31.67 -6.25 -46.40
N LEU A 51 31.60 -6.67 -47.65
CA LEU A 51 30.56 -7.55 -48.18
C LEU A 51 30.53 -8.88 -47.42
N PHE A 52 31.68 -9.52 -47.22
CA PHE A 52 31.78 -10.76 -46.43
C PHE A 52 31.36 -10.53 -44.98
N TYR A 53 31.84 -9.46 -44.34
CA TYR A 53 31.47 -9.09 -42.97
C TYR A 53 29.96 -8.89 -42.79
N ARG A 54 29.32 -8.09 -43.66
CA ARG A 54 27.87 -7.84 -43.62
C ARG A 54 27.07 -9.09 -43.92
N SER A 55 27.52 -9.90 -44.88
CA SER A 55 26.85 -11.15 -45.25
C SER A 55 26.87 -12.13 -44.09
N ILE A 56 28.01 -12.33 -43.43
CA ILE A 56 28.13 -13.21 -42.26
C ILE A 56 27.20 -12.75 -41.13
N ILE A 57 27.11 -11.43 -40.87
CA ILE A 57 26.21 -10.90 -39.83
C ILE A 57 24.74 -11.13 -40.20
N LYS A 58 24.36 -10.86 -41.44
CA LYS A 58 22.97 -11.01 -41.90
C LYS A 58 22.55 -12.47 -41.87
N VAL A 59 23.40 -13.37 -42.36
CA VAL A 59 23.21 -14.83 -42.27
C VAL A 59 23.09 -15.27 -40.81
N LYS A 60 24.00 -14.86 -39.91
CA LYS A 60 23.91 -15.17 -38.46
C LYS A 60 22.59 -14.74 -37.84
N LYS A 61 22.07 -13.57 -38.23
CA LYS A 61 20.82 -13.01 -37.70
C LYS A 61 19.59 -13.73 -38.24
N GLU A 62 19.59 -14.10 -39.51
CA GLU A 62 18.43 -14.66 -40.22
C GLU A 62 18.39 -16.19 -40.25
N LEU A 63 19.51 -16.86 -39.92
CA LEU A 63 19.61 -18.32 -39.87
C LEU A 63 18.49 -19.02 -39.07
N PRO A 64 18.06 -18.53 -37.87
CA PRO A 64 16.97 -19.16 -37.15
C PRO A 64 15.63 -19.18 -37.89
N ARG A 65 15.46 -18.30 -38.89
CA ARG A 65 14.23 -18.15 -39.70
C ARG A 65 14.33 -18.84 -41.06
N PHE A 66 15.49 -19.39 -41.42
CA PHE A 66 15.70 -20.05 -42.70
C PHE A 66 14.89 -21.36 -42.78
N LYS A 67 13.99 -21.46 -43.77
CA LYS A 67 13.18 -22.64 -44.09
C LYS A 67 13.85 -23.38 -45.27
N ASN A 68 13.93 -24.72 -45.21
CA ASN A 68 14.65 -25.58 -46.18
C ASN A 68 14.00 -25.63 -47.60
N GLU A 69 13.44 -24.53 -48.09
CA GLU A 69 12.78 -24.44 -49.40
C GLU A 69 13.79 -24.22 -50.55
N ALA A 70 14.97 -23.68 -50.26
CA ALA A 70 16.11 -23.55 -51.17
C ALA A 70 17.37 -24.16 -50.55
N SER A 71 18.40 -24.46 -51.35
CA SER A 71 19.69 -24.87 -50.80
C SER A 71 20.31 -23.73 -49.97
N PHE A 72 21.08 -24.08 -48.95
CA PHE A 72 21.72 -23.09 -48.07
C PHE A 72 22.62 -22.12 -48.85
N GLU A 73 23.38 -22.64 -49.82
CA GLU A 73 24.23 -21.81 -50.69
C GLU A 73 23.42 -20.84 -51.55
N MET A 74 22.27 -21.27 -52.09
CA MET A 74 21.38 -20.39 -52.87
C MET A 74 20.83 -19.25 -52.02
N TRP A 75 20.43 -19.55 -50.78
CA TRP A 75 19.95 -18.53 -49.85
C TRP A 75 21.06 -17.56 -49.42
N VAL A 76 22.27 -18.05 -49.15
CA VAL A 76 23.41 -17.18 -48.85
C VAL A 76 23.78 -16.33 -50.07
N THR A 77 23.73 -16.91 -51.28
CA THR A 77 23.99 -16.18 -52.54
C THR A 77 22.99 -15.05 -52.76
N SER A 78 21.71 -15.24 -52.44
CA SER A 78 20.71 -14.16 -52.54
C SER A 78 20.95 -13.03 -51.54
N ILE A 79 21.33 -13.36 -50.29
CA ILE A 79 21.76 -12.37 -49.29
C ILE A 79 23.00 -11.61 -49.77
N PHE A 80 23.98 -12.33 -50.31
CA PHE A 80 25.25 -11.78 -50.77
C PHE A 80 25.04 -10.80 -51.93
N ILE A 81 24.24 -11.16 -52.94
CA ILE A 81 23.92 -10.29 -54.08
C ILE A 81 23.15 -9.06 -53.66
N HIS A 82 22.21 -9.21 -52.72
CA HIS A 82 21.50 -8.06 -52.18
C HIS A 82 22.45 -7.06 -51.51
N ILE A 83 23.44 -7.53 -50.74
CA ILE A 83 24.45 -6.66 -50.13
C ILE A 83 25.41 -6.09 -51.20
N CYS A 84 25.72 -6.84 -52.27
CA CYS A 84 26.46 -6.29 -53.41
C CYS A 84 25.76 -5.07 -54.00
N ARG A 85 24.43 -5.12 -54.19
CA ARG A 85 23.63 -3.98 -54.68
C ARG A 85 23.74 -2.77 -53.75
N GLU A 86 23.59 -3.00 -52.45
CA GLU A 86 23.72 -1.92 -51.45
C GLU A 86 25.11 -1.28 -51.48
N LEU A 87 26.17 -2.07 -51.62
CA LEU A 87 27.54 -1.58 -51.65
C LEU A 87 27.95 -0.98 -53.00
N SER A 88 27.33 -1.40 -54.12
CA SER A 88 27.59 -0.81 -55.44
C SER A 88 26.96 0.57 -55.61
N ASP A 89 25.85 0.85 -54.92
CA ASP A 89 25.15 2.13 -54.96
C ASP A 89 25.73 3.18 -53.98
N ASP A 90 26.49 2.73 -52.98
CA ASP A 90 27.08 3.59 -51.95
C ASP A 90 28.32 4.34 -52.48
N THR A 91 28.12 5.57 -52.95
CA THR A 91 29.17 6.45 -53.51
C THR A 91 30.14 7.00 -52.43
N SER A 92 29.94 6.67 -51.15
CA SER A 92 30.69 7.25 -50.02
C SER A 92 32.08 6.64 -49.77
N VAL A 93 32.45 5.55 -50.45
CA VAL A 93 33.79 4.96 -50.38
C VAL A 93 34.63 5.45 -51.57
N GLN A 94 35.19 6.65 -51.45
CA GLN A 94 36.14 7.18 -52.43
C GLN A 94 37.56 6.61 -52.25
N VAL A 95 38.17 6.33 -53.41
CA VAL A 95 39.61 6.23 -53.76
C VAL A 95 40.38 4.93 -53.44
N SER A 96 40.74 4.22 -54.51
CA SER A 96 42.10 3.95 -55.02
C SER A 96 42.02 2.75 -55.95
N GLU A 97 42.29 2.92 -57.24
CA GLU A 97 42.31 1.81 -58.21
C GLU A 97 43.55 0.92 -57.95
N GLU A 98 43.44 -0.04 -57.03
CA GLU A 98 44.37 -1.16 -56.95
C GLU A 98 43.76 -2.39 -57.62
N SER A 99 43.98 -2.53 -58.94
CA SER A 99 44.17 -3.84 -59.58
C SER A 99 44.49 -3.63 -61.06
N GLU A 100 45.76 -3.39 -61.36
CA GLU A 100 46.19 -3.10 -62.72
C GLU A 100 46.23 -4.33 -63.66
N GLN A 101 45.84 -5.52 -63.18
CA GLN A 101 46.24 -6.79 -63.82
C GLN A 101 45.11 -7.72 -64.33
N HIS A 102 43.80 -7.41 -64.16
CA HIS A 102 42.72 -8.31 -64.64
C HIS A 102 41.57 -7.55 -65.34
N LYS A 103 41.94 -6.67 -66.28
CA LYS A 103 41.21 -5.45 -66.65
C LYS A 103 40.04 -5.54 -67.61
N ASP A 104 39.84 -6.60 -68.40
CA ASP A 104 38.87 -6.50 -69.50
C ASP A 104 37.48 -7.07 -69.16
N LEU A 105 37.39 -8.29 -68.62
CA LEU A 105 36.08 -8.90 -68.36
C LEU A 105 35.34 -8.28 -67.18
N PHE A 106 35.99 -8.07 -66.03
CA PHE A 106 35.31 -7.45 -64.87
C PHE A 106 34.90 -6.01 -65.19
N LYS A 107 35.73 -5.27 -65.93
CA LYS A 107 35.39 -3.93 -66.41
C LYS A 107 34.19 -3.97 -67.34
N ALA A 108 34.14 -4.91 -68.28
CA ALA A 108 32.99 -5.11 -69.15
C ALA A 108 31.73 -5.44 -68.34
N LEU A 109 31.83 -6.36 -67.36
CA LEU A 109 30.74 -6.70 -66.44
C LEU A 109 30.23 -5.47 -65.69
N TYR A 110 31.10 -4.57 -65.20
CA TYR A 110 30.67 -3.36 -64.50
C TYR A 110 29.80 -2.44 -65.36
N GLN A 111 29.96 -2.44 -66.69
CA GLN A 111 29.17 -1.61 -67.61
C GLN A 111 27.78 -2.19 -67.91
N LEU A 112 27.54 -3.48 -67.61
CA LEU A 112 26.24 -4.10 -67.84
C LEU A 112 25.16 -3.51 -66.92
N LYS A 113 23.93 -3.43 -67.43
CA LYS A 113 22.77 -3.10 -66.59
C LYS A 113 22.58 -4.19 -65.55
N GLN A 114 22.08 -3.81 -64.38
CA GLN A 114 21.99 -4.72 -63.23
C GLN A 114 21.26 -6.05 -63.54
N PRO A 115 20.09 -6.07 -64.21
CA PRO A 115 19.40 -7.32 -64.53
C PRO A 115 20.18 -8.23 -65.50
N GLU A 116 20.91 -7.64 -66.44
CA GLU A 116 21.74 -8.35 -67.43
C GLU A 116 22.99 -8.93 -66.75
N LYS A 117 23.66 -8.12 -65.94
CA LYS A 117 24.83 -8.50 -65.13
C LYS A 117 24.49 -9.68 -64.22
N GLU A 118 23.42 -9.58 -63.46
CA GLU A 118 23.03 -10.63 -62.51
C GLU A 118 22.65 -11.94 -63.20
N ALA A 119 21.90 -11.86 -64.31
CA ALA A 119 21.56 -13.03 -65.12
C ALA A 119 22.84 -13.76 -65.59
N VAL A 120 23.77 -13.01 -66.18
CA VAL A 120 25.02 -13.54 -66.72
C VAL A 120 25.94 -14.09 -65.64
N VAL A 121 26.16 -13.32 -64.57
CA VAL A 121 27.04 -13.70 -63.46
C VAL A 121 26.52 -14.94 -62.75
N LEU A 122 25.22 -15.02 -62.46
CA LEU A 122 24.67 -16.18 -61.76
C LEU A 122 24.67 -17.44 -62.64
N ARG A 123 24.31 -17.30 -63.91
CA ARG A 123 24.20 -18.43 -64.83
C ARG A 123 25.55 -18.98 -65.26
N TYR A 124 26.47 -18.11 -65.68
CA TYR A 124 27.72 -18.52 -66.34
C TYR A 124 28.95 -18.45 -65.43
N ILE A 125 29.01 -17.52 -64.46
CA ILE A 125 30.16 -17.39 -63.55
C ILE A 125 29.94 -18.21 -62.27
N LYS A 126 28.78 -18.11 -61.64
CA LYS A 126 28.42 -18.88 -60.44
C LYS A 126 27.95 -20.30 -60.79
N GLY A 127 27.46 -20.51 -62.02
CA GLY A 127 27.06 -21.84 -62.52
C GLY A 127 25.69 -22.33 -62.05
N ILE A 128 24.80 -21.42 -61.63
CA ILE A 128 23.45 -21.76 -61.17
C ILE A 128 22.59 -22.19 -62.38
N SER A 129 21.63 -23.11 -62.17
CA SER A 129 20.70 -23.51 -63.24
C SER A 129 19.81 -22.33 -63.68
N LYS A 130 19.20 -22.43 -64.87
CA LYS A 130 18.31 -21.37 -65.38
C LYS A 130 17.10 -21.18 -64.48
N GLU A 131 16.51 -22.27 -64.02
CA GLU A 131 15.30 -22.31 -63.20
C GLU A 131 15.58 -21.68 -61.83
N GLU A 132 16.71 -22.04 -61.20
CA GLU A 132 17.12 -21.49 -59.91
C GLU A 132 17.54 -20.02 -60.00
N THR A 133 18.21 -19.63 -61.10
CA THR A 133 18.58 -18.22 -61.34
C THR A 133 17.33 -17.36 -61.52
N ALA A 134 16.36 -17.84 -62.32
CA ALA A 134 15.09 -17.16 -62.51
C ALA A 134 14.34 -17.03 -61.18
N HIS A 135 14.32 -18.08 -60.36
CA HIS A 135 13.71 -18.04 -59.04
C HIS A 135 14.42 -17.06 -58.09
N LEU A 136 15.76 -17.06 -58.02
CA LEU A 136 16.53 -16.15 -57.18
C LEU A 136 16.32 -14.69 -57.57
N LEU A 137 16.30 -14.39 -58.86
CA LEU A 137 16.10 -13.03 -59.40
C LEU A 137 14.62 -12.61 -59.50
N GLN A 138 13.68 -13.52 -59.21
CA GLN A 138 12.24 -13.32 -59.38
C GLN A 138 11.84 -12.96 -60.83
N PHE A 139 12.45 -13.64 -61.81
CA PHE A 139 12.13 -13.54 -63.24
C PHE A 139 11.40 -14.78 -63.74
N SER A 140 10.69 -14.67 -64.87
CA SER A 140 10.34 -15.86 -65.66
C SER A 140 11.58 -16.38 -66.40
N VAL A 141 11.58 -17.66 -66.78
CA VAL A 141 12.69 -18.26 -67.53
C VAL A 141 12.89 -17.55 -68.87
N GLU A 142 11.81 -17.12 -69.52
CA GLU A 142 11.85 -16.35 -70.77
C GLU A 142 12.52 -14.99 -70.57
N LYS A 143 12.15 -14.27 -69.50
CA LYS A 143 12.75 -12.98 -69.18
C LYS A 143 14.22 -13.12 -68.80
N LEU A 144 14.59 -14.22 -68.13
CA LEU A 144 15.99 -14.53 -67.87
C LEU A 144 16.77 -14.71 -69.19
N LYS A 145 16.22 -15.44 -70.17
CA LYS A 145 16.86 -15.62 -71.49
C LYS A 145 17.05 -14.30 -72.25
N GLU A 146 16.08 -13.39 -72.18
CA GLU A 146 16.20 -12.04 -72.75
C GLU A 146 17.36 -11.25 -72.10
N HIS A 147 17.49 -11.32 -70.77
CA HIS A 147 18.58 -10.68 -70.04
C HIS A 147 19.94 -11.35 -70.31
N LEU A 148 20.00 -12.68 -70.44
CA LEU A 148 21.22 -13.39 -70.84
C LEU A 148 21.67 -12.99 -72.25
N PHE A 149 20.74 -12.96 -73.20
CA PHE A 149 21.03 -12.53 -74.57
C PHE A 149 21.54 -11.08 -74.61
N SER A 150 20.82 -10.16 -73.96
CA SER A 150 21.20 -8.74 -73.91
C SER A 150 22.52 -8.51 -73.17
N GLY A 151 22.78 -9.28 -72.12
CA GLY A 151 24.03 -9.25 -71.36
C GLY A 151 25.21 -9.74 -72.18
N ILE A 152 25.09 -10.87 -72.88
CA ILE A 152 26.14 -11.37 -73.79
C ILE A 152 26.38 -10.38 -74.93
N GLN A 153 25.32 -9.81 -75.50
CA GLN A 153 25.44 -8.80 -76.56
C GLN A 153 26.19 -7.54 -76.07
N SER A 154 25.91 -7.11 -74.84
CA SER A 154 26.61 -5.98 -74.22
C SER A 154 28.08 -6.31 -73.95
N LEU A 155 28.36 -7.51 -73.44
CA LEU A 155 29.74 -7.96 -73.22
C LEU A 155 30.53 -8.12 -74.52
N LYS A 156 29.90 -8.63 -75.58
CA LYS A 156 30.50 -8.70 -76.92
C LYS A 156 31.02 -7.32 -77.35
N LYS A 157 30.20 -6.28 -77.16
CA LYS A 157 30.56 -4.88 -77.46
C LYS A 157 31.71 -4.37 -76.57
N GLU A 158 31.63 -4.58 -75.25
CA GLU A 158 32.62 -4.08 -74.30
C GLU A 158 33.98 -4.79 -74.39
N LEU A 159 34.00 -6.08 -74.76
CA LEU A 159 35.21 -6.88 -74.95
C LEU A 159 35.88 -6.66 -76.33
N GLY A 160 35.32 -5.79 -77.17
CA GLY A 160 35.92 -5.43 -78.46
C GLY A 160 35.75 -6.48 -79.57
N TYR A 161 34.86 -7.46 -79.40
CA TYR A 161 34.43 -8.34 -80.49
C TYR A 161 33.58 -7.50 -81.47
N GLY A 162 34.21 -7.03 -82.55
CA GLY A 162 33.74 -5.97 -83.44
C GLY A 162 32.27 -6.06 -83.91
N SER A 163 31.65 -4.89 -84.07
CA SER A 163 30.22 -4.65 -84.37
C SER A 163 29.78 -4.94 -85.81
N SER A 164 30.48 -5.81 -86.54
CA SER A 164 30.27 -5.98 -87.98
C SER A 164 29.10 -6.91 -88.31
N PHE A 165 28.74 -7.83 -87.40
CA PHE A 165 27.75 -8.87 -87.61
C PHE A 165 26.73 -8.85 -86.48
N ASN A 166 25.45 -8.64 -86.81
CA ASN A 166 24.35 -8.53 -85.84
C ASN A 166 23.33 -9.68 -85.96
N GLY A 167 23.61 -10.69 -86.79
CA GLY A 167 22.70 -11.79 -87.08
C GLY A 167 21.31 -11.36 -87.57
N CYS A 168 20.47 -12.34 -87.86
CA CYS A 168 19.06 -12.14 -88.19
C CYS A 168 18.24 -12.13 -86.89
N LYS A 169 17.50 -11.04 -86.65
CA LYS A 169 16.72 -10.82 -85.42
C LYS A 169 15.74 -11.94 -85.08
N GLU A 170 15.21 -12.63 -86.09
CA GLU A 170 14.25 -13.71 -85.91
C GLU A 170 14.83 -14.92 -85.13
N TYR A 171 16.15 -15.12 -85.20
CA TYR A 171 16.87 -16.23 -84.59
C TYR A 171 17.55 -15.89 -83.25
N HIS A 172 17.62 -14.62 -82.86
CA HIS A 172 18.23 -14.17 -81.60
C HIS A 172 17.65 -14.86 -80.36
N LYS A 173 16.33 -15.06 -80.35
CA LYS A 173 15.61 -15.76 -79.26
C LYS A 173 16.02 -17.21 -79.08
N ASP A 174 16.57 -17.84 -80.12
CA ASP A 174 16.94 -19.25 -80.13
C ASP A 174 18.43 -19.46 -79.76
N TYR A 175 19.25 -18.41 -79.69
CA TYR A 175 20.71 -18.50 -79.45
C TYR A 175 21.04 -19.12 -78.10
N ILE A 176 20.42 -18.65 -77.01
CA ILE A 176 20.70 -19.15 -75.66
C ILE A 176 20.35 -20.64 -75.56
N ASP A 177 19.16 -21.02 -76.02
CA ASP A 177 18.73 -22.42 -75.98
C ASP A 177 19.55 -23.32 -76.93
N TYR A 178 20.04 -22.78 -78.05
CA TYR A 178 20.93 -23.52 -78.95
C TYR A 178 22.29 -23.81 -78.29
N LEU A 179 22.93 -22.78 -77.75
CA LEU A 179 24.25 -22.90 -77.10
C LEU A 179 24.20 -23.77 -75.84
N GLU A 180 23.10 -23.73 -75.10
CA GLU A 180 22.89 -24.59 -73.94
C GLU A 180 22.32 -25.98 -74.27
N ARG A 181 22.11 -26.28 -75.55
CA ARG A 181 21.62 -27.58 -76.05
C ARG A 181 20.20 -27.93 -75.55
N THR A 182 19.37 -26.92 -75.29
CA THR A 182 17.97 -27.07 -74.86
C THR A 182 16.95 -26.67 -75.93
N LEU A 183 17.38 -26.26 -77.12
CA LEU A 183 16.49 -25.87 -78.21
C LEU A 183 15.72 -27.07 -78.80
N ASP A 184 14.43 -26.88 -79.06
CA ASP A 184 13.58 -27.88 -79.71
C ASP A 184 14.16 -28.34 -81.06
N ARG A 185 13.99 -29.62 -81.37
CA ARG A 185 14.57 -30.25 -82.58
C ARG A 185 14.16 -29.55 -83.87
N SER A 186 12.89 -29.12 -83.98
CA SER A 186 12.38 -28.45 -85.19
C SER A 186 13.08 -27.10 -85.40
N LYS A 187 13.11 -26.28 -84.34
CA LYS A 187 13.78 -24.96 -84.35
C LYS A 187 15.29 -25.07 -84.54
N LYS A 188 15.91 -26.10 -83.95
CA LYS A 188 17.34 -26.38 -84.11
C LYS A 188 17.70 -26.63 -85.58
N ILE A 189 16.93 -27.48 -86.27
CA ILE A 189 17.15 -27.77 -87.69
C ILE A 189 16.97 -26.50 -88.53
N ASP A 190 15.98 -25.67 -88.21
CA ASP A 190 15.74 -24.40 -88.91
C ASP A 190 16.91 -23.42 -88.75
N LEU A 191 17.37 -23.22 -87.51
CA LEU A 191 18.53 -22.38 -87.19
C LEU A 191 19.82 -22.88 -87.86
N GLU A 192 20.09 -24.18 -87.82
CA GLU A 192 21.29 -24.77 -88.46
C GLU A 192 21.28 -24.63 -89.99
N LYS A 193 20.12 -24.80 -90.63
CA LYS A 193 19.95 -24.53 -92.06
C LYS A 193 20.23 -23.07 -92.39
N HIS A 194 19.76 -22.15 -91.55
CA HIS A 194 19.98 -20.72 -91.74
C HIS A 194 21.46 -20.34 -91.56
N ILE A 195 22.10 -20.80 -90.47
CA ILE A 195 23.52 -20.54 -90.18
C ILE A 195 24.43 -21.01 -91.32
N TYR A 196 24.12 -22.17 -91.93
CA TYR A 196 24.90 -22.69 -93.06
C TYR A 196 24.90 -21.73 -94.28
N HIS A 197 23.85 -20.92 -94.46
CA HIS A 197 23.69 -20.03 -95.60
C HIS A 197 23.85 -18.54 -95.27
N CYS A 198 23.99 -18.17 -93.99
CA CYS A 198 24.04 -16.79 -93.52
C CYS A 198 25.32 -16.55 -92.70
N GLN A 199 26.32 -15.94 -93.33
CA GLN A 199 27.61 -15.63 -92.71
C GLN A 199 27.44 -14.73 -91.48
N ASP A 200 26.53 -13.75 -91.53
CA ASP A 200 26.28 -12.84 -90.41
C ASP A 200 25.76 -13.58 -89.17
N CYS A 201 24.89 -14.58 -89.32
CA CYS A 201 24.40 -15.41 -88.21
C CYS A 201 25.45 -16.41 -87.72
N GLN A 202 26.29 -16.91 -88.61
CA GLN A 202 27.37 -17.83 -88.25
C GLN A 202 28.42 -17.12 -87.38
N GLU A 203 28.88 -15.94 -87.81
CA GLU A 203 29.85 -15.13 -87.07
C GLU A 203 29.24 -14.57 -85.78
N ASP A 204 27.99 -14.08 -85.81
CA ASP A 204 27.31 -13.57 -84.61
C ASP A 204 27.15 -14.68 -83.55
N LEU A 205 26.63 -15.86 -83.92
CA LEU A 205 26.50 -16.98 -82.98
C LEU A 205 27.86 -17.48 -82.47
N GLY A 206 28.89 -17.51 -83.31
CA GLY A 206 30.26 -17.85 -82.91
C GLY A 206 30.79 -16.88 -81.84
N THR A 207 30.64 -15.56 -82.07
CA THR A 207 31.04 -14.56 -81.06
C THR A 207 30.22 -14.66 -79.77
N PHE A 208 28.92 -14.97 -79.84
CA PHE A 208 28.10 -15.24 -78.66
C PHE A 208 28.62 -16.46 -77.87
N GLN A 209 29.02 -17.52 -78.57
CA GLN A 209 29.62 -18.69 -77.96
C GLN A 209 30.96 -18.37 -77.29
N ASP A 210 31.82 -17.58 -77.93
CA ASP A 210 33.13 -17.18 -77.37
C ASP A 210 32.99 -16.33 -76.10
N VAL A 211 32.06 -15.36 -76.11
CA VAL A 211 31.76 -14.54 -74.93
C VAL A 211 31.18 -15.41 -73.81
N MET A 212 30.25 -16.33 -74.13
CA MET A 212 29.72 -17.30 -73.17
C MET A 212 30.82 -18.16 -72.54
N LEU A 213 31.70 -18.75 -73.36
CA LEU A 213 32.82 -19.58 -72.89
C LEU A 213 33.82 -18.77 -72.06
N THR A 214 34.04 -17.50 -72.38
CA THR A 214 34.89 -16.60 -71.60
C THR A 214 34.40 -16.43 -70.16
N MET A 215 33.08 -16.42 -69.95
CA MET A 215 32.48 -16.30 -68.62
C MET A 215 32.45 -17.63 -67.87
N VAL A 216 32.15 -18.73 -68.56
CA VAL A 216 32.16 -20.08 -67.97
C VAL A 216 33.55 -20.48 -67.51
N ASN A 217 34.56 -20.20 -68.33
CA ASN A 217 35.95 -20.53 -68.03
C ASN A 217 36.64 -19.41 -67.22
N LEU A 218 35.90 -18.48 -66.63
CA LEU A 218 36.48 -17.35 -65.91
C LEU A 218 37.43 -17.82 -64.80
N THR A 219 37.00 -18.82 -64.03
CA THR A 219 37.78 -19.38 -62.92
C THR A 219 39.02 -20.15 -63.40
N GLU A 220 39.00 -20.70 -64.62
CA GLU A 220 40.14 -21.41 -65.23
C GLU A 220 41.11 -20.46 -65.94
N ARG A 221 40.60 -19.36 -66.50
CA ARG A 221 41.38 -18.35 -67.23
C ARG A 221 42.11 -17.36 -66.32
N ILE A 222 41.66 -17.20 -65.08
CA ILE A 222 42.33 -16.33 -64.11
C ILE A 222 43.05 -17.19 -63.07
N GLU A 223 44.16 -17.82 -63.49
CA GLU A 223 45.01 -18.64 -62.63
C GLU A 223 45.55 -17.86 -61.42
N ASP A 224 45.70 -16.53 -61.52
CA ASP A 224 46.21 -15.66 -60.45
C ASP A 224 45.13 -15.06 -59.53
N PHE A 225 43.86 -15.40 -59.70
CA PHE A 225 42.77 -14.81 -58.90
C PHE A 225 42.60 -15.50 -57.55
N HIS A 226 43.59 -15.39 -56.69
CA HIS A 226 43.53 -15.95 -55.35
C HIS A 226 42.98 -14.94 -54.34
N VAL A 227 42.18 -15.43 -53.39
CA VAL A 227 41.82 -14.64 -52.21
C VAL A 227 43.12 -14.22 -51.49
N PRO A 228 43.36 -12.92 -51.26
CA PRO A 228 44.58 -12.43 -50.62
C PRO A 228 44.82 -13.07 -49.25
N PHE A 229 46.10 -13.29 -48.93
CA PHE A 229 46.49 -13.79 -47.61
C PHE A 229 46.05 -12.80 -46.52
N GLY A 230 45.35 -13.28 -45.49
CA GLY A 230 44.83 -12.40 -44.42
C GLY A 230 43.41 -11.85 -44.65
N PHE A 231 42.79 -12.09 -45.81
CA PHE A 231 41.46 -11.55 -46.13
C PHE A 231 40.39 -11.96 -45.10
N MET A 232 40.29 -13.25 -44.78
CA MET A 232 39.29 -13.73 -43.81
C MET A 232 39.67 -13.40 -42.37
N GLU A 233 40.95 -13.23 -42.07
CA GLU A 233 41.46 -12.74 -40.79
C GLU A 233 40.97 -11.31 -40.51
N ASN A 234 41.01 -10.43 -41.51
CA ASN A 234 40.47 -9.06 -41.43
C ASN A 234 38.96 -9.07 -41.14
N VAL A 235 38.20 -9.91 -41.85
CA VAL A 235 36.75 -10.09 -41.63
C VAL A 235 36.46 -10.61 -40.22
N LYS A 236 37.23 -11.61 -39.74
CA LYS A 236 37.11 -12.17 -38.38
C LYS A 236 37.43 -11.12 -37.32
N ALA A 237 38.46 -10.28 -37.53
CA ALA A 237 38.81 -9.19 -36.61
C ALA A 237 37.67 -8.16 -36.48
N LYS A 238 37.05 -7.77 -37.59
CA LYS A 238 35.86 -6.89 -37.59
C LYS A 238 34.68 -7.50 -36.79
N LEU A 239 34.45 -8.81 -36.93
CA LEU A 239 33.41 -9.52 -36.17
C LEU A 239 33.69 -9.53 -34.65
N ALA A 240 34.95 -9.81 -34.26
CA ALA A 240 35.35 -9.88 -32.85
C ALA A 240 35.22 -8.52 -32.13
N GLU A 241 35.61 -7.43 -32.79
CA GLU A 241 35.48 -6.07 -32.23
C GLU A 241 34.01 -5.69 -31.96
N ARG A 242 33.11 -6.04 -32.89
CA ARG A 242 31.66 -5.85 -32.71
C ARG A 242 31.12 -6.60 -31.49
N ASP A 243 31.55 -7.86 -31.29
CA ASP A 243 31.10 -8.68 -30.16
C ASP A 243 31.61 -8.13 -28.82
N LYS A 244 32.85 -7.65 -28.76
CA LYS A 244 33.42 -6.99 -27.58
C LYS A 244 32.63 -5.76 -27.16
N GLN A 245 32.27 -4.89 -28.11
CA GLN A 245 31.45 -3.71 -27.85
C GLN A 245 30.05 -4.06 -27.33
N ARG A 246 29.44 -5.13 -27.87
CA ARG A 246 28.13 -5.63 -27.40
C ARG A 246 28.19 -6.13 -25.96
N GLN A 247 29.23 -6.88 -25.60
CA GLN A 247 29.42 -7.40 -24.24
C GLN A 247 29.63 -6.27 -23.22
N GLN A 248 30.39 -5.23 -23.56
CA GLN A 248 30.59 -4.07 -22.68
C GLN A 248 29.28 -3.32 -22.41
N LYS A 249 28.46 -3.07 -23.45
CA LYS A 249 27.13 -2.44 -23.28
C LYS A 249 26.21 -3.29 -22.41
N HIS A 250 26.23 -4.61 -22.56
CA HIS A 250 25.44 -5.52 -21.74
C HIS A 250 25.88 -5.53 -20.27
N LYS A 251 27.19 -5.58 -19.99
CA LYS A 251 27.73 -5.49 -18.62
C LYS A 251 27.33 -4.17 -17.93
N LYS A 252 27.35 -3.05 -18.64
CA LYS A 252 26.93 -1.74 -18.11
C LYS A 252 25.44 -1.73 -17.75
N ARG A 253 24.57 -2.23 -18.63
CA ARG A 253 23.11 -2.33 -18.38
C ARG A 253 22.79 -3.25 -17.19
N LYS A 254 23.46 -4.39 -17.08
CA LYS A 254 23.27 -5.33 -15.94
C LYS A 254 23.65 -4.70 -14.60
N ARG A 255 24.74 -3.93 -14.54
CA ARG A 255 25.14 -3.19 -13.32
C ARG A 255 24.10 -2.15 -12.90
N ILE A 256 23.55 -1.40 -13.84
CA ILE A 256 22.49 -0.41 -13.56
C ILE A 256 21.22 -1.12 -13.05
N GLY A 257 20.83 -2.23 -13.69
CA GLY A 257 19.67 -3.01 -13.24
C GLY A 257 19.81 -3.55 -11.81
N ILE A 258 21.00 -4.06 -11.45
CA ILE A 258 21.28 -4.53 -10.09
C ILE A 258 21.21 -3.36 -9.10
N ALA A 259 21.80 -2.21 -9.42
CA ALA A 259 21.76 -1.04 -8.53
C ALA A 259 20.32 -0.56 -8.28
N LEU A 260 19.49 -0.49 -9.32
CA LEU A 260 18.07 -0.11 -9.19
C LEU A 260 17.29 -1.13 -8.34
N ALA A 261 17.50 -2.43 -8.56
CA ALA A 261 16.86 -3.47 -7.76
C ALA A 261 17.28 -3.40 -6.28
N SER A 262 18.55 -3.14 -6.00
CA SER A 262 19.04 -2.93 -4.63
C SER A 262 18.40 -1.72 -3.96
N VAL A 263 18.24 -0.60 -4.66
CA VAL A 263 17.57 0.60 -4.12
C VAL A 263 16.10 0.31 -3.83
N LEU A 264 15.38 -0.34 -4.74
CA LEU A 264 13.98 -0.73 -4.52
C LEU A 264 13.83 -1.68 -3.33
N ALA A 265 14.71 -2.68 -3.19
CA ALA A 265 14.70 -3.57 -2.03
C ALA A 265 14.95 -2.81 -0.72
N LEU A 266 15.82 -1.80 -0.73
CA LEU A 266 16.10 -0.96 0.43
C LEU A 266 14.90 -0.08 0.80
N LEU A 267 14.19 0.50 -0.18
CA LEU A 267 12.96 1.26 0.04
C LEU A 267 11.83 0.39 0.62
N VAL A 268 11.64 -0.82 0.08
CA VAL A 268 10.67 -1.79 0.65
C VAL A 268 11.06 -2.18 2.07
N GLY A 269 12.36 -2.40 2.32
CA GLY A 269 12.87 -2.66 3.67
C GLY A 269 12.59 -1.50 4.63
N ILE A 270 12.80 -0.25 4.21
CA ILE A 270 12.48 0.93 5.03
C ILE A 270 11.00 0.93 5.41
N GLU A 271 10.08 0.64 4.49
CA GLU A 271 8.65 0.60 4.83
C GLU A 271 8.31 -0.50 5.83
N VAL A 272 8.83 -1.72 5.62
CA VAL A 272 8.55 -2.86 6.49
C VAL A 272 9.07 -2.63 7.92
N PHE A 273 10.26 -2.04 8.07
CA PHE A 273 10.90 -1.90 9.39
C PHE A 273 10.53 -0.61 10.12
N THR A 274 10.24 0.48 9.39
CA THR A 274 10.08 1.80 10.01
C THR A 274 8.71 2.43 9.76
N ARG A 275 7.89 1.87 8.86
CA ARG A 275 6.60 2.45 8.42
C ARG A 275 6.70 3.92 8.01
N THR A 276 7.87 4.33 7.51
CA THR A 276 8.16 5.75 7.24
C THR A 276 7.23 6.33 6.16
N PHE A 277 6.86 5.55 5.14
CA PHE A 277 5.94 6.04 4.11
C PHE A 277 4.51 6.14 4.62
N THR A 278 4.04 5.17 5.41
CA THR A 278 2.73 5.24 6.10
C THR A 278 2.65 6.48 6.99
N ASN A 279 3.70 6.77 7.77
CA ASN A 279 3.76 7.96 8.62
C ASN A 279 3.70 9.27 7.81
N LEU A 280 4.52 9.39 6.75
CA LEU A 280 4.51 10.55 5.85
C LEU A 280 3.16 10.74 5.13
N TYR A 281 2.57 9.65 4.66
CA TYR A 281 1.28 9.66 3.97
C TYR A 281 0.18 10.27 4.84
N TYR A 282 0.02 9.80 6.09
CA TYR A 282 -0.99 10.33 7.00
C TYR A 282 -0.66 11.73 7.52
N THR A 283 0.62 12.09 7.61
CA THR A 283 1.02 13.47 7.94
C THR A 283 0.51 14.48 6.90
N TRP A 284 0.44 14.08 5.64
CA TRP A 284 -0.04 14.94 4.55
C TRP A 284 -1.55 14.91 4.33
N ILE A 285 -2.21 13.82 4.69
CA ILE A 285 -3.61 13.57 4.31
C ILE A 285 -4.59 13.72 5.47
N GLU A 286 -4.16 13.44 6.70
CA GLU A 286 -5.04 13.52 7.88
C GLU A 286 -4.74 14.80 8.67
N GLU A 287 -5.75 15.66 8.78
CA GLU A 287 -5.65 16.93 9.49
C GLU A 287 -5.83 16.74 11.00
N ASP A 288 -6.75 15.85 11.39
CA ASP A 288 -7.08 15.53 12.78
C ASP A 288 -5.86 14.94 13.51
N PRO A 289 -5.28 15.67 14.50
CA PRO A 289 -4.13 15.20 15.26
C PRO A 289 -4.40 13.90 16.02
N GLN A 290 -5.60 13.70 16.57
CA GLN A 290 -5.96 12.50 17.33
C GLN A 290 -6.05 11.30 16.38
N LEU A 291 -6.81 11.42 15.29
CA LEU A 291 -6.93 10.33 14.32
C LEU A 291 -5.60 10.02 13.64
N ARG A 292 -4.84 11.05 13.24
CA ARG A 292 -3.52 10.89 12.63
C ARG A 292 -2.57 10.09 13.51
N ALA A 293 -2.58 10.30 14.83
CA ALA A 293 -1.72 9.55 15.75
C ALA A 293 -2.03 8.04 15.70
N PHE A 294 -3.30 7.64 15.62
CA PHE A 294 -3.70 6.24 15.45
C PHE A 294 -3.27 5.68 14.09
N LEU A 295 -3.52 6.41 13.01
CA LEU A 295 -3.22 5.96 11.65
C LEU A 295 -1.70 5.81 11.40
N GLN A 296 -0.88 6.72 11.93
CA GLN A 296 0.58 6.62 11.85
C GLN A 296 1.13 5.39 12.58
N GLN A 297 0.46 4.95 13.64
CA GLN A 297 0.80 3.72 14.36
C GLN A 297 0.20 2.46 13.72
N GLY A 298 -0.63 2.61 12.68
CA GLY A 298 -1.34 1.50 12.02
C GLY A 298 -2.39 0.85 12.91
N LEU A 299 -3.04 1.63 13.77
CA LEU A 299 -4.08 1.21 14.71
C LEU A 299 -5.50 1.35 14.14
N GLY A 300 -5.62 1.45 12.82
CA GLY A 300 -6.87 1.66 12.12
C GLY A 300 -6.61 2.02 10.67
N GLU A 301 -7.67 2.08 9.89
CA GLU A 301 -7.62 2.47 8.48
C GLU A 301 -8.50 3.69 8.25
N ARG A 302 -8.13 4.52 7.27
CA ARG A 302 -8.99 5.62 6.87
C ARG A 302 -10.22 5.05 6.15
N LEU A 303 -11.38 5.36 6.70
CA LEU A 303 -12.69 5.09 6.15
C LEU A 303 -13.24 6.39 5.56
N ASN A 304 -13.92 6.31 4.43
CA ASN A 304 -14.67 7.42 3.85
C ASN A 304 -16.12 6.95 3.65
N LEU A 305 -16.71 6.42 4.72
CA LEU A 305 -18.10 5.97 4.69
C LEU A 305 -18.98 7.18 4.98
N GLU A 306 -19.88 7.50 4.07
CA GLU A 306 -20.74 8.68 4.15
C GLU A 306 -22.21 8.28 4.06
N ALA A 307 -23.04 8.90 4.89
CA ALA A 307 -24.48 8.85 4.78
C ALA A 307 -25.05 10.25 4.99
N GLU A 308 -26.14 10.57 4.31
CA GLU A 308 -26.82 11.86 4.43
C GLU A 308 -28.32 11.67 4.63
N SER A 309 -28.89 12.42 5.55
CA SER A 309 -30.31 12.41 5.88
C SER A 309 -30.70 13.81 6.35
N ASN A 310 -31.84 14.33 5.86
CA ASN A 310 -32.38 15.63 6.26
C ASN A 310 -31.40 16.83 6.17
N GLY A 311 -30.44 16.80 5.23
CA GLY A 311 -29.44 17.86 5.07
C GLY A 311 -28.30 17.81 6.09
N ILE A 312 -28.15 16.68 6.79
CA ILE A 312 -26.99 16.41 7.66
C ILE A 312 -26.25 15.20 7.11
N LYS A 313 -24.96 15.39 6.85
CA LYS A 313 -24.05 14.36 6.36
C LYS A 313 -23.16 13.88 7.50
N ILE A 314 -23.12 12.58 7.71
CA ILE A 314 -22.22 11.93 8.66
C ILE A 314 -21.17 11.14 7.88
N ARG A 315 -19.90 11.37 8.21
CA ARG A 315 -18.75 10.67 7.65
C ARG A 315 -18.02 9.91 8.75
N ILE A 316 -17.94 8.59 8.63
CA ILE A 316 -17.08 7.77 9.49
C ILE A 316 -15.67 7.80 8.92
N LYS A 317 -14.74 8.39 9.67
CA LYS A 317 -13.34 8.61 9.28
C LYS A 317 -12.46 7.41 9.56
N SER A 318 -12.69 6.70 10.66
CA SER A 318 -11.95 5.50 11.04
C SER A 318 -12.63 4.78 12.21
N ALA A 319 -12.21 3.54 12.45
CA ALA A 319 -12.55 2.77 13.64
C ALA A 319 -11.29 2.05 14.17
N ILE A 320 -11.08 2.16 15.49
CA ILE A 320 -9.97 1.55 16.23
C ILE A 320 -10.59 0.59 17.24
N ALA A 321 -10.40 -0.71 17.07
CA ALA A 321 -10.88 -1.71 18.02
C ALA A 321 -9.73 -2.32 18.82
N ASP A 322 -9.95 -2.50 20.11
CA ASP A 322 -9.10 -3.30 20.97
C ASP A 322 -9.91 -4.10 21.99
N ASP A 323 -9.23 -4.74 22.93
CA ASP A 323 -9.85 -5.57 23.97
C ASP A 323 -10.67 -4.75 24.99
N MET A 324 -10.57 -3.43 25.00
CA MET A 324 -11.23 -2.53 25.96
C MET A 324 -12.46 -1.86 25.33
N GLN A 325 -12.35 -1.39 24.10
CA GLN A 325 -13.43 -0.70 23.39
C GLN A 325 -13.22 -0.71 21.87
N THR A 326 -14.26 -0.30 21.14
CA THR A 326 -14.12 0.08 19.73
C THR A 326 -14.40 1.56 19.56
N LEU A 327 -13.36 2.36 19.31
CA LEU A 327 -13.46 3.80 19.10
C LEU A 327 -13.77 4.10 17.63
N VAL A 328 -14.89 4.78 17.37
CA VAL A 328 -15.26 5.24 16.03
C VAL A 328 -15.11 6.76 15.94
N MET A 329 -14.29 7.20 14.99
CA MET A 329 -14.03 8.61 14.71
C MET A 329 -14.94 9.07 13.57
N TYR A 330 -15.64 10.18 13.76
CA TYR A 330 -16.64 10.66 12.82
C TYR A 330 -16.60 12.18 12.64
N GLU A 331 -17.19 12.63 11.55
CA GLU A 331 -17.40 14.02 11.21
C GLU A 331 -18.87 14.21 10.81
N ILE A 332 -19.51 15.26 11.31
CA ILE A 332 -20.88 15.63 10.96
C ILE A 332 -20.87 17.01 10.33
N GLU A 333 -21.48 17.13 9.16
CA GLU A 333 -21.63 18.37 8.39
C GLU A 333 -23.12 18.68 8.22
N ASP A 334 -23.56 19.84 8.73
CA ASP A 334 -24.84 20.44 8.32
C ASP A 334 -24.64 21.08 6.94
N THR A 335 -25.32 20.55 5.92
CA THR A 335 -25.17 20.99 4.53
C THR A 335 -26.10 22.16 4.18
N ALA A 336 -27.07 22.46 5.05
CA ALA A 336 -28.11 23.45 4.80
C ALA A 336 -27.98 24.71 5.68
N LYS A 337 -27.40 24.60 6.86
CA LYS A 337 -27.30 25.69 7.85
C LYS A 337 -25.94 25.67 8.58
N ASP A 338 -25.67 26.73 9.33
CA ASP A 338 -24.46 26.84 10.17
C ASP A 338 -24.70 26.29 11.60
N ASN A 339 -25.12 25.03 11.71
CA ASN A 339 -25.23 24.35 13.01
C ASN A 339 -24.20 23.23 13.15
N GLN A 340 -23.72 23.02 14.37
CA GLN A 340 -22.92 21.84 14.71
C GLN A 340 -23.80 20.81 15.42
N TYR A 341 -23.58 19.54 15.08
CA TYR A 341 -24.30 18.41 15.67
C TYR A 341 -23.31 17.36 16.16
N PHE A 342 -23.65 16.69 17.25
CA PHE A 342 -22.95 15.50 17.72
C PHE A 342 -23.94 14.36 17.94
N ILE A 343 -23.44 13.13 17.98
CA ILE A 343 -24.28 11.94 18.08
C ILE A 343 -24.85 11.82 19.50
N ASP A 344 -26.16 11.59 19.63
CA ASP A 344 -26.78 11.20 20.90
C ASP A 344 -26.44 9.72 21.20
N TYR A 345 -25.55 9.49 22.16
CA TYR A 345 -25.13 8.12 22.50
C TYR A 345 -26.19 7.27 23.17
N TYR A 346 -27.17 7.87 23.84
CA TYR A 346 -28.17 7.13 24.62
C TYR A 346 -29.33 6.65 23.77
N GLU A 347 -29.85 7.54 22.92
CA GLU A 347 -31.05 7.27 22.13
C GLU A 347 -30.81 7.28 20.62
N GLY A 348 -29.62 7.70 20.18
CA GLY A 348 -29.31 7.93 18.77
C GLY A 348 -28.45 6.88 18.10
N VAL A 349 -27.93 5.86 18.82
CA VAL A 349 -27.00 4.86 18.26
C VAL A 349 -27.48 3.43 18.51
N ALA A 350 -27.53 2.64 17.45
CA ALA A 350 -27.77 1.21 17.51
C ALA A 350 -26.73 0.44 16.69
N VAL A 351 -26.24 -0.68 17.23
CA VAL A 351 -25.43 -1.65 16.48
C VAL A 351 -26.30 -2.87 16.21
N GLU A 352 -26.70 -3.06 14.96
CA GLU A 352 -27.71 -4.07 14.61
C GLU A 352 -27.24 -5.50 14.89
N ASN A 353 -25.97 -5.78 14.60
CA ASN A 353 -25.33 -7.07 14.84
C ASN A 353 -24.59 -7.14 16.19
N LYS A 354 -24.97 -6.31 17.18
CA LYS A 354 -24.32 -6.23 18.50
C LYS A 354 -24.10 -7.59 19.16
N ARG A 355 -25.10 -8.48 19.10
CA ARG A 355 -25.03 -9.81 19.74
C ARG A 355 -24.04 -10.77 19.10
N GLU A 356 -23.69 -10.54 17.83
CA GLU A 356 -22.80 -11.42 17.06
C GLU A 356 -21.34 -11.02 17.21
N ILE A 357 -21.05 -9.72 17.29
CA ILE A 357 -19.68 -9.21 17.18
C ILE A 357 -19.14 -8.52 18.44
N MET A 358 -20.01 -8.03 19.34
CA MET A 358 -19.59 -7.23 20.51
C MET A 358 -19.74 -7.99 21.81
N ASP A 359 -18.80 -7.76 22.73
CA ASP A 359 -18.87 -8.27 24.09
C ASP A 359 -20.08 -7.68 24.83
N GLN A 360 -20.81 -8.55 25.54
CA GLN A 360 -22.03 -8.19 26.26
C GLN A 360 -21.78 -7.86 27.73
N GLU A 361 -20.67 -8.34 28.30
CA GLU A 361 -20.36 -8.23 29.73
C GLU A 361 -19.65 -6.92 30.08
N THR A 362 -19.00 -6.28 29.10
CA THR A 362 -18.32 -5.00 29.28
C THR A 362 -19.27 -3.80 29.19
N TYR A 363 -19.11 -2.87 30.15
CA TYR A 363 -19.75 -1.57 30.11
C TYR A 363 -19.09 -0.66 29.07
N GLN A 364 -19.91 0.02 28.28
CA GLN A 364 -19.45 0.92 27.23
C GLN A 364 -18.95 2.24 27.84
N THR A 365 -17.78 2.70 27.41
CA THR A 365 -17.23 4.00 27.81
C THR A 365 -18.04 5.15 27.23
N GLN A 366 -18.18 6.24 27.98
CA GLN A 366 -18.83 7.45 27.47
C GLN A 366 -17.79 8.53 27.25
N TYR A 367 -17.82 9.13 26.07
CA TYR A 367 -17.04 10.33 25.77
C TYR A 367 -18.01 11.51 25.67
N PHE A 368 -17.73 12.54 26.46
CA PHE A 368 -18.38 13.83 26.24
C PHE A 368 -17.80 14.49 24.98
N PRO A 369 -18.63 15.23 24.21
CA PRO A 369 -18.14 15.93 23.03
C PRO A 369 -17.05 16.93 23.43
N ASP A 370 -15.88 16.84 22.79
CA ASP A 370 -14.80 17.80 23.01
C ASP A 370 -15.06 19.06 22.18
N ILE A 371 -15.84 19.97 22.78
CA ILE A 371 -16.20 21.26 22.18
C ILE A 371 -14.97 22.16 22.01
N LYS A 372 -13.91 21.93 22.79
CA LYS A 372 -12.70 22.76 22.78
C LYS A 372 -11.66 22.29 21.76
N LEU A 373 -11.91 21.20 21.04
CA LEU A 373 -11.04 20.74 19.97
C LEU A 373 -10.89 21.85 18.91
N ASP A 374 -9.65 22.25 18.60
CA ASP A 374 -9.36 23.36 17.68
C ASP A 374 -10.07 23.22 16.32
N GLU A 375 -10.28 21.98 15.87
CA GLU A 375 -10.95 21.65 14.60
C GLU A 375 -12.43 22.01 14.61
N ASN A 376 -13.10 21.80 15.74
CA ASN A 376 -14.49 22.17 15.94
C ASN A 376 -14.70 23.69 15.99
N ASN A 377 -13.62 24.48 16.09
CA ASN A 377 -13.67 25.93 16.00
C ASN A 377 -13.40 26.47 14.58
N LYS A 378 -12.99 25.63 13.61
CA LYS A 378 -12.64 26.07 12.25
C LYS A 378 -13.87 26.37 11.39
N ALA A 379 -14.95 25.61 11.55
CA ALA A 379 -16.16 25.72 10.74
C ALA A 379 -17.41 25.64 11.62
N LYS A 380 -18.41 26.49 11.34
CA LYS A 380 -19.64 26.59 12.14
C LYS A 380 -20.67 25.51 11.84
N ASN A 381 -20.48 24.75 10.77
CA ASN A 381 -21.39 23.73 10.30
C ASN A 381 -20.80 22.31 10.37
N VAL A 382 -19.56 22.16 10.86
CA VAL A 382 -18.85 20.87 10.92
C VAL A 382 -18.44 20.56 12.35
N PHE A 383 -18.67 19.32 12.77
CA PHE A 383 -18.24 18.81 14.08
C PHE A 383 -17.50 17.47 13.91
N HIS A 384 -16.33 17.40 14.53
CA HIS A 384 -15.48 16.23 14.64
C HIS A 384 -15.68 15.61 16.03
N GLY A 385 -16.02 14.33 16.05
CA GLY A 385 -16.33 13.60 17.26
C GLY A 385 -15.78 12.19 17.28
N LYS A 386 -15.79 11.59 18.47
CA LYS A 386 -15.40 10.20 18.69
C LYS A 386 -16.39 9.51 19.59
N MET A 387 -16.66 8.24 19.32
CA MET A 387 -17.57 7.43 20.13
C MET A 387 -16.96 6.10 20.51
N SER A 388 -17.17 5.69 21.76
CA SER A 388 -16.88 4.31 22.17
C SER A 388 -18.06 3.44 21.79
N LEU A 389 -17.78 2.30 21.17
CA LEU A 389 -18.62 1.12 21.16
C LEU A 389 -17.95 0.06 22.04
N ARG A 390 -18.65 -1.05 22.28
CA ARG A 390 -18.12 -2.18 23.07
C ARG A 390 -16.96 -2.88 22.34
N PRO A 391 -16.07 -3.57 23.06
CA PRO A 391 -14.99 -4.33 22.44
C PRO A 391 -15.54 -5.49 21.60
N LEU A 392 -14.76 -5.92 20.60
CA LEU A 392 -15.12 -7.01 19.71
C LEU A 392 -14.79 -8.37 20.31
N ILE A 393 -15.66 -9.35 20.10
CA ILE A 393 -15.40 -10.75 20.48
C ILE A 393 -14.40 -11.39 19.50
N THR A 394 -14.49 -11.04 18.21
CA THR A 394 -13.65 -11.59 17.14
C THR A 394 -12.49 -10.65 16.76
N ASP A 395 -11.46 -11.20 16.12
CA ASP A 395 -10.29 -10.42 15.65
C ASP A 395 -10.62 -9.50 14.47
N HIS A 396 -11.59 -9.89 13.64
CA HIS A 396 -12.08 -9.09 12.53
C HIS A 396 -13.62 -9.13 12.51
N GLY A 397 -14.24 -8.04 12.06
CA GLY A 397 -15.68 -7.97 11.91
C GLY A 397 -16.14 -6.72 11.16
N THR A 398 -17.44 -6.68 10.87
CA THR A 398 -18.10 -5.50 10.28
C THR A 398 -19.18 -5.03 11.23
N ILE A 399 -19.06 -3.81 11.74
CA ILE A 399 -20.05 -3.19 12.61
C ILE A 399 -21.16 -2.61 11.73
N LYS A 400 -22.40 -3.08 11.94
CA LYS A 400 -23.59 -2.49 11.32
C LYS A 400 -24.14 -1.40 12.23
N LEU A 401 -23.70 -0.18 11.98
CA LEU A 401 -24.00 0.99 12.79
C LEU A 401 -25.19 1.75 12.20
N LYS A 402 -26.20 1.99 13.03
CA LYS A 402 -27.37 2.81 12.71
C LYS A 402 -27.40 4.00 13.66
N ILE A 403 -27.43 5.20 13.09
CA ILE A 403 -27.60 6.46 13.82
C ILE A 403 -28.98 7.02 13.49
N THR A 404 -29.71 7.48 14.50
CA THR A 404 -31.09 7.97 14.35
C THR A 404 -31.35 9.35 14.94
N LYS A 405 -30.51 9.79 15.88
CA LYS A 405 -30.72 11.03 16.63
C LYS A 405 -29.39 11.76 16.86
N LEU A 406 -29.40 13.05 16.58
CA LEU A 406 -28.27 13.95 16.74
C LEU A 406 -28.67 15.09 17.68
N LEU A 407 -27.76 15.50 18.56
CA LEU A 407 -27.93 16.65 19.43
C LEU A 407 -27.24 17.86 18.80
N LYS A 408 -27.92 18.99 18.80
CA LYS A 408 -27.36 20.25 18.31
C LYS A 408 -26.48 20.88 19.38
N LEU A 409 -25.28 21.31 19.00
CA LEU A 409 -24.37 22.02 19.86
C LEU A 409 -24.86 23.46 20.06
N PHE A 410 -25.02 23.89 21.31
CA PHE A 410 -25.36 25.28 21.62
C PHE A 410 -24.15 26.19 21.55
N ASP A 411 -24.35 27.44 21.14
CA ASP A 411 -23.30 28.46 21.15
C ASP A 411 -22.90 28.76 22.60
N PRO A 412 -21.64 28.50 23.00
CA PRO A 412 -21.16 28.75 24.36
C PRO A 412 -21.14 30.23 24.75
N SER A 413 -21.36 31.16 23.80
CA SER A 413 -21.53 32.59 24.07
C SER A 413 -22.94 32.97 24.53
N SER A 414 -23.92 32.06 24.40
CA SER A 414 -25.26 32.24 24.96
C SER A 414 -25.27 31.85 26.45
N ASP A 415 -25.86 32.70 27.29
CA ASP A 415 -25.84 32.67 28.77
C ASP A 415 -25.63 31.29 29.43
N ARG A 416 -24.65 31.23 30.34
CA ARG A 416 -24.13 30.07 31.11
C ARG A 416 -25.17 29.29 31.96
N ASN A 417 -26.46 29.53 31.81
CA ASN A 417 -27.52 29.07 32.70
C ASN A 417 -28.48 28.02 32.12
N ARG A 418 -28.10 27.24 31.10
CA ARG A 418 -29.02 26.28 30.46
C ARG A 418 -28.49 24.86 30.22
N LEU A 419 -27.67 24.32 31.13
CA LEU A 419 -27.49 22.86 31.23
C LEU A 419 -28.66 22.19 31.98
N SER A 420 -29.91 22.57 31.65
CA SER A 420 -31.09 21.78 31.97
C SER A 420 -31.32 20.83 30.80
N TYR A 421 -31.30 19.51 31.03
CA TYR A 421 -31.63 18.48 30.03
C TYR A 421 -32.98 18.70 29.32
N GLU A 422 -33.84 19.58 29.83
CA GLU A 422 -35.17 19.88 29.31
C GLU A 422 -35.20 20.71 28.00
N ASN A 423 -34.07 21.30 27.55
CA ASN A 423 -34.04 22.20 26.38
C ASN A 423 -32.99 21.82 25.32
N LEU A 424 -32.68 20.53 25.14
CA LEU A 424 -31.77 20.08 24.07
C LEU A 424 -32.49 20.05 22.72
N GLU A 425 -32.02 20.86 21.75
CA GLU A 425 -32.47 20.75 20.35
C GLU A 425 -31.83 19.49 19.73
N TYR A 426 -32.65 18.65 19.11
CA TYR A 426 -32.18 17.45 18.41
C TYR A 426 -32.72 17.41 16.99
N ASP A 427 -31.99 16.73 16.12
CA ASP A 427 -32.46 16.35 14.80
C ASP A 427 -32.53 14.83 14.70
N THR A 428 -33.46 14.35 13.88
CA THR A 428 -33.70 12.92 13.68
C THR A 428 -33.53 12.59 12.21
N GLY A 429 -32.96 11.43 11.94
CA GLY A 429 -32.76 10.94 10.58
C GLY A 429 -32.43 9.46 10.62
N GLU A 430 -31.93 8.95 9.51
CA GLU A 430 -31.44 7.57 9.45
C GLU A 430 -30.14 7.53 8.67
N TRP A 431 -29.05 7.22 9.37
CA TRP A 431 -27.72 7.06 8.80
C TRP A 431 -27.20 5.67 9.14
N ASN A 432 -26.99 4.85 8.11
CA ASN A 432 -26.58 3.46 8.26
C ASN A 432 -25.17 3.26 7.68
N PHE A 433 -24.33 2.52 8.39
CA PHE A 433 -22.94 2.27 8.01
C PHE A 433 -22.57 0.80 8.23
N GLU A 434 -21.75 0.27 7.33
CA GLU A 434 -21.05 -1.01 7.49
C GLU A 434 -19.56 -0.71 7.68
N ILE A 435 -19.09 -0.76 8.92
CA ILE A 435 -17.74 -0.34 9.30
C ILE A 435 -16.87 -1.60 9.45
N PRO A 436 -15.96 -1.89 8.49
CA PRO A 436 -15.00 -2.97 8.67
C PRO A 436 -13.99 -2.57 9.73
N VAL A 437 -13.64 -3.50 10.62
CA VAL A 437 -12.74 -3.22 11.73
C VAL A 437 -11.93 -4.46 12.09
N THR A 438 -10.68 -4.22 12.49
CA THR A 438 -9.75 -5.24 13.00
C THR A 438 -9.43 -4.91 14.44
N LYS A 439 -9.56 -5.90 15.33
CA LYS A 439 -9.22 -5.78 16.74
C LYS A 439 -7.71 -5.90 16.93
N HIS A 440 -7.15 -4.97 17.68
CA HIS A 440 -5.77 -4.97 18.11
C HIS A 440 -5.64 -5.48 19.56
N PRO A 441 -4.63 -6.29 19.87
CA PRO A 441 -4.46 -6.83 21.21
C PRO A 441 -3.98 -5.76 22.18
N SER A 442 -4.39 -5.92 23.44
CA SER A 442 -3.84 -5.21 24.60
C SER A 442 -2.67 -5.97 25.23
N ILE A 443 -1.81 -5.25 25.95
CA ILE A 443 -0.70 -5.83 26.72
C ILE A 443 -1.00 -5.61 28.21
N GLU A 444 -0.97 -6.69 28.98
CA GLU A 444 -1.13 -6.64 30.43
C GLU A 444 0.24 -6.77 31.11
N TYR A 445 0.51 -5.86 32.05
CA TYR A 445 1.69 -5.87 32.89
C TYR A 445 1.26 -6.11 34.33
N ALA A 446 1.71 -7.19 34.95
CA ALA A 446 1.49 -7.42 36.37
C ALA A 446 2.25 -6.38 37.19
N LEU A 447 1.59 -5.83 38.20
CA LEU A 447 2.19 -4.93 39.19
C LEU A 447 2.29 -5.69 40.52
N ASP A 448 3.39 -5.51 41.26
CA ASP A 448 3.53 -5.99 42.65
C ASP A 448 3.71 -4.81 43.61
N GLY A 449 3.03 -3.70 43.29
CA GLY A 449 3.01 -2.51 44.14
C GLY A 449 2.07 -2.71 45.33
N LYS A 450 2.52 -2.34 46.52
CA LYS A 450 1.70 -2.33 47.73
C LYS A 450 1.93 -1.03 48.50
N THR A 451 0.86 -0.48 49.04
CA THR A 451 0.90 0.68 49.90
C THR A 451 -0.17 0.58 50.99
N GLU A 452 -0.14 1.50 51.94
CA GLU A 452 -1.16 1.65 52.97
C GLU A 452 -1.74 3.06 52.86
N VAL A 453 -3.07 3.15 52.79
CA VAL A 453 -3.79 4.43 52.73
C VAL A 453 -4.70 4.47 53.96
N GLU A 454 -4.44 5.42 54.87
CA GLU A 454 -5.28 5.64 56.05
C GLU A 454 -5.48 4.40 56.95
N GLY A 455 -4.49 3.49 56.98
CA GLY A 455 -4.55 2.23 57.74
C GLY A 455 -4.98 1.01 56.93
N VAL A 456 -5.43 1.22 55.68
CA VAL A 456 -6.02 0.20 54.82
C VAL A 456 -5.02 -0.22 53.75
N GLN A 457 -4.83 -1.53 53.56
CA GLN A 457 -3.91 -2.05 52.55
C GLN A 457 -4.46 -1.86 51.13
N VAL A 458 -3.60 -1.36 50.24
CA VAL A 458 -3.89 -1.18 48.81
C VAL A 458 -2.81 -1.90 48.00
N ARG A 459 -3.25 -2.73 47.04
CA ARG A 459 -2.38 -3.44 46.10
C ARG A 459 -2.66 -2.94 44.68
N PHE A 460 -1.60 -2.80 43.90
CA PHE A 460 -1.70 -2.51 42.46
C PHE A 460 -1.51 -3.83 41.73
N ASP A 461 -2.52 -4.28 41.00
CA ASP A 461 -2.58 -5.65 40.48
C ASP A 461 -2.01 -5.73 39.06
N LYS A 462 -2.45 -4.81 38.19
CA LYS A 462 -1.98 -4.76 36.80
C LYS A 462 -2.19 -3.42 36.12
N LEU A 463 -1.37 -3.18 35.10
CA LEU A 463 -1.51 -2.11 34.13
C LEU A 463 -1.81 -2.72 32.76
N LYS A 464 -2.96 -2.40 32.20
CA LYS A 464 -3.39 -2.85 30.87
C LYS A 464 -3.24 -1.71 29.88
N ILE A 465 -2.41 -1.90 28.86
CA ILE A 465 -2.15 -0.91 27.81
C ILE A 465 -2.76 -1.42 26.52
N ALA A 466 -3.78 -0.73 26.02
CA ALA A 466 -4.44 -1.00 24.76
C ALA A 466 -4.28 0.20 23.81
N PRO A 467 -4.43 0.01 22.48
CA PRO A 467 -4.42 1.09 21.50
C PRO A 467 -5.23 2.31 21.90
N THR A 468 -6.44 2.14 22.41
CA THR A 468 -7.37 3.25 22.67
C THR A 468 -7.31 3.81 24.08
N MET A 469 -6.84 3.05 25.08
CA MET A 469 -6.75 3.50 26.47
C MET A 469 -5.77 2.69 27.31
N THR A 470 -5.41 3.25 28.46
CA THR A 470 -4.67 2.54 29.52
C THR A 470 -5.57 2.36 30.74
N ILE A 471 -5.57 1.18 31.35
CA ILE A 471 -6.31 0.89 32.59
C ILE A 471 -5.34 0.45 33.68
N LEU A 472 -5.39 1.13 34.82
CA LEU A 472 -4.77 0.70 36.06
C LEU A 472 -5.79 -0.03 36.92
N GLU A 473 -5.50 -1.26 37.31
CA GLU A 473 -6.31 -2.04 38.25
C GLU A 473 -5.62 -2.06 39.62
N LEU A 474 -6.38 -1.71 40.65
CA LEU A 474 -5.95 -1.73 42.04
C LEU A 474 -7.00 -2.43 42.91
N ALA A 475 -6.54 -3.02 44.00
CA ALA A 475 -7.38 -3.71 44.96
C ALA A 475 -7.22 -3.07 46.35
N VAL A 476 -8.33 -2.85 47.05
CA VAL A 476 -8.36 -2.29 48.40
C VAL A 476 -8.93 -3.31 49.37
N ASN A 477 -8.25 -3.55 50.50
CA ASN A 477 -8.69 -4.52 51.49
C ASN A 477 -9.68 -3.90 52.48
N ASN A 478 -10.97 -4.09 52.24
CA ASN A 478 -12.05 -3.57 53.06
C ASN A 478 -12.64 -4.62 54.02
N GLY A 479 -11.84 -5.61 54.44
CA GLY A 479 -12.31 -6.69 55.33
C GLY A 479 -12.89 -6.20 56.67
N GLU A 480 -13.77 -7.01 57.27
CA GLU A 480 -14.69 -6.63 58.36
C GLU A 480 -14.08 -6.06 59.67
N GLN A 481 -12.76 -6.14 59.89
CA GLN A 481 -12.15 -5.84 61.21
C GLN A 481 -11.45 -4.48 61.34
N GLN A 482 -11.54 -3.57 60.36
CA GLN A 482 -10.73 -2.35 60.36
C GLN A 482 -11.40 -1.09 60.93
N GLY A 483 -12.71 -1.12 61.23
CA GLY A 483 -13.47 0.04 61.75
C GLY A 483 -13.49 1.27 60.83
N LYS A 484 -12.90 1.14 59.65
CA LYS A 484 -12.85 2.09 58.55
C LYS A 484 -12.84 1.29 57.24
N ARG A 485 -13.49 1.84 56.23
CA ARG A 485 -13.64 1.26 54.90
C ARG A 485 -13.33 2.33 53.86
N ILE A 486 -12.55 2.01 52.84
CA ILE A 486 -12.35 2.88 51.68
C ILE A 486 -13.52 2.65 50.72
N GLU A 487 -14.38 3.65 50.56
CA GLU A 487 -15.49 3.58 49.59
C GLU A 487 -15.01 3.90 48.17
N ASN A 488 -14.05 4.83 48.05
CA ASN A 488 -13.44 5.17 46.77
C ASN A 488 -12.01 5.66 46.95
N LEU A 489 -11.10 5.23 46.08
CA LEU A 489 -9.72 5.72 46.01
C LEU A 489 -9.51 6.42 44.66
N THR A 490 -9.29 7.73 44.70
CA THR A 490 -9.08 8.55 43.50
C THR A 490 -7.60 8.58 43.14
N VAL A 491 -7.30 8.07 41.94
CA VAL A 491 -5.97 8.18 41.34
C VAL A 491 -5.94 9.40 40.43
N GLY A 492 -4.93 10.27 40.61
CA GLY A 492 -4.82 11.52 39.87
C GLY A 492 -3.99 11.43 38.60
N ASN A 493 -2.73 11.05 38.77
CA ASN A 493 -1.78 10.95 37.66
C ASN A 493 -1.09 9.59 37.65
N LEU A 494 -0.84 9.10 36.44
CA LEU A 494 -0.03 7.92 36.16
C LEU A 494 1.20 8.39 35.39
N GLU A 495 2.39 8.05 35.87
CA GLU A 495 3.64 8.30 35.16
C GLU A 495 4.33 6.99 34.78
N VAL A 496 4.59 6.80 33.49
CA VAL A 496 5.26 5.61 32.95
C VAL A 496 6.44 6.04 32.10
N ASN A 497 7.65 5.59 32.43
CA ASN A 497 8.88 5.96 31.70
C ASN A 497 9.03 7.49 31.47
N ASN A 498 8.68 8.31 32.47
CA ASN A 498 8.62 9.79 32.42
C ASN A 498 7.49 10.42 31.57
N LYS A 499 6.53 9.63 31.07
CA LYS A 499 5.30 10.14 30.46
C LYS A 499 4.22 10.23 31.53
N LYS A 500 3.81 11.45 31.87
CA LYS A 500 2.75 11.72 32.84
C LYS A 500 1.40 11.85 32.14
N LEU A 501 0.44 11.04 32.57
CA LEU A 501 -0.95 11.04 32.13
C LEU A 501 -1.86 11.41 33.30
N LYS A 502 -2.92 12.17 33.02
CA LYS A 502 -3.97 12.48 33.98
C LYS A 502 -5.07 11.41 33.88
N ALA A 503 -5.61 10.99 35.02
CA ALA A 503 -6.76 10.11 35.04
C ALA A 503 -7.98 10.81 34.42
N ASP A 504 -8.84 10.01 33.79
CA ASP A 504 -10.15 10.49 33.37
C ASP A 504 -10.94 11.00 34.60
N LYS A 505 -11.67 12.11 34.48
CA LYS A 505 -12.33 12.80 35.62
C LYS A 505 -13.35 11.91 36.35
N TYR A 506 -13.88 10.91 35.67
CA TYR A 506 -14.78 9.91 36.24
C TYR A 506 -14.08 8.56 36.43
N GLY A 507 -12.76 8.49 36.28
CA GLY A 507 -12.04 7.29 35.88
C GLY A 507 -12.00 6.13 36.87
N SER A 508 -12.16 6.36 38.17
CA SER A 508 -12.11 5.31 39.21
C SER A 508 -13.50 4.75 39.48
N PHE A 509 -13.78 3.55 38.99
CA PHE A 509 -15.03 2.86 39.26
C PHE A 509 -14.77 1.52 39.96
N PHE A 510 -15.59 1.23 40.97
CA PHE A 510 -15.68 -0.08 41.60
C PHE A 510 -16.18 -1.10 40.57
N THR A 511 -15.47 -2.21 40.40
CA THR A 511 -15.81 -3.23 39.38
C THR A 511 -16.40 -4.48 39.98
N ASN A 512 -15.81 -4.99 41.07
CA ASN A 512 -16.24 -6.24 41.70
C ASN A 512 -15.71 -6.37 43.13
N GLN A 513 -16.45 -7.15 43.92
CA GLN A 513 -16.03 -7.66 45.23
C GLN A 513 -15.47 -9.07 45.06
N HIS A 514 -14.25 -9.31 45.55
CA HIS A 514 -13.72 -10.66 45.68
C HIS A 514 -13.24 -10.88 47.11
N THR A 515 -13.99 -11.69 47.88
CA THR A 515 -13.72 -11.96 49.30
C THR A 515 -13.71 -10.68 50.14
N ASP A 516 -12.51 -10.18 50.49
CA ASP A 516 -12.26 -8.98 51.31
C ASP A 516 -11.61 -7.83 50.51
N TRP A 517 -11.36 -8.04 49.21
CA TRP A 517 -10.71 -7.04 48.34
C TRP A 517 -11.71 -6.47 47.34
N ASP A 518 -11.83 -5.15 47.37
CA ASP A 518 -12.61 -4.37 46.43
C ASP A 518 -11.71 -3.94 45.27
N ILE A 519 -12.08 -4.31 44.04
CA ILE A 519 -11.31 -4.01 42.84
C ILE A 519 -11.81 -2.69 42.24
N PHE A 520 -10.86 -1.79 41.99
CA PHE A 520 -11.08 -0.52 41.34
C PHE A 520 -10.25 -0.46 40.06
N GLN A 521 -10.82 0.15 39.02
CA GLN A 521 -10.10 0.43 37.79
C GLN A 521 -10.07 1.93 37.55
N THR A 522 -8.90 2.46 37.19
CA THR A 522 -8.74 3.86 36.75
C THR A 522 -8.29 3.90 35.30
N ARG A 523 -8.91 4.78 34.51
CA ARG A 523 -8.65 4.93 33.07
C ARG A 523 -7.78 6.15 32.77
N PHE A 524 -6.93 6.00 31.78
CA PHE A 524 -6.03 7.04 31.25
C PHE A 524 -5.99 6.96 29.72
N ASP A 525 -5.46 8.02 29.10
CA ASP A 525 -5.08 7.99 27.69
C ASP A 525 -4.13 6.83 27.39
N SER A 526 -4.15 6.40 26.13
CA SER A 526 -3.35 5.27 25.66
C SER A 526 -1.83 5.51 25.78
N LEU A 527 -1.14 4.54 26.36
CA LEU A 527 0.32 4.41 26.33
C LEU A 527 0.79 3.36 25.31
N PHE A 528 -0.02 3.07 24.30
CA PHE A 528 0.31 2.01 23.35
C PHE A 528 1.69 2.21 22.71
N GLY A 529 2.45 1.12 22.62
CA GLY A 529 3.85 1.12 22.17
C GLY A 529 4.88 1.37 23.27
N GLU A 530 4.48 1.88 24.44
CA GLU A 530 5.38 1.96 25.59
C GLU A 530 5.63 0.59 26.22
N LYS A 531 6.85 0.44 26.75
CA LYS A 531 7.25 -0.72 27.56
C LYS A 531 7.57 -0.24 28.96
N PRO A 532 6.60 -0.26 29.88
CA PRO A 532 6.78 0.20 31.26
C PRO A 532 7.95 -0.52 31.92
N LYS A 533 8.91 0.26 32.45
CA LYS A 533 9.96 -0.23 33.37
C LYS A 533 9.74 0.27 34.78
N GLU A 534 9.17 1.47 34.90
CA GLU A 534 8.77 2.09 36.14
C GLU A 534 7.41 2.74 35.92
N VAL A 535 6.53 2.54 36.89
CA VAL A 535 5.20 3.13 36.97
C VAL A 535 5.11 3.88 38.29
N SER A 536 4.78 5.17 38.24
CA SER A 536 4.46 5.97 39.43
C SER A 536 2.98 6.33 39.42
N VAL A 537 2.27 6.01 40.50
CA VAL A 537 0.86 6.29 40.67
C VAL A 537 0.68 7.35 41.74
N GLN A 538 0.09 8.49 41.39
CA GLN A 538 -0.25 9.54 42.33
C GLN A 538 -1.68 9.34 42.85
N LEU A 539 -1.81 9.16 44.16
CA LEU A 539 -3.11 9.13 44.84
C LEU A 539 -3.52 10.57 45.18
N GLU A 540 -4.76 10.93 44.87
CA GLU A 540 -5.26 12.30 45.02
C GLU A 540 -6.18 12.47 46.23
N SER A 541 -7.09 11.53 46.42
CA SER A 541 -8.01 11.54 47.56
C SER A 541 -8.56 10.16 47.86
N VAL A 542 -8.97 9.96 49.10
CA VAL A 542 -9.67 8.77 49.56
C VAL A 542 -10.98 9.16 50.23
N ASN A 543 -12.08 8.52 49.81
CA ASN A 543 -13.36 8.59 50.49
C ASN A 543 -13.48 7.40 51.44
N LEU A 544 -13.69 7.69 52.72
CA LEU A 544 -13.71 6.74 53.82
C LEU A 544 -15.10 6.69 54.43
N SER A 545 -15.57 5.49 54.75
CA SER A 545 -16.63 5.27 55.73
C SER A 545 -15.97 4.85 57.05
N ILE A 546 -16.33 5.50 58.15
CA ILE A 546 -15.76 5.28 59.48
C ILE A 546 -16.87 4.74 60.39
N ASP A 547 -16.63 3.58 60.99
CA ASP A 547 -17.55 3.00 61.96
C ASP A 547 -17.41 3.74 63.30
N ASP A 548 -18.46 4.48 63.68
CA ASP A 548 -18.52 5.21 64.94
C ASP A 548 -19.97 5.27 65.42
N ARG A 549 -20.31 4.35 66.34
CA ARG A 549 -21.69 4.14 66.77
C ARG A 549 -22.10 5.09 67.88
N LYS A 550 -23.26 5.73 67.71
CA LYS A 550 -23.84 6.61 68.73
C LYS A 550 -25.37 6.57 68.72
N ASN A 551 -25.95 6.37 69.90
CA ASN A 551 -27.39 6.39 70.09
C ASN A 551 -27.82 7.75 70.65
N ILE A 552 -28.76 8.40 69.95
CA ILE A 552 -29.31 9.70 70.32
C ILE A 552 -30.80 9.52 70.62
N PRO A 553 -31.24 9.67 71.89
CA PRO A 553 -32.65 9.55 72.24
C PRO A 553 -33.46 10.71 71.66
N LEU A 554 -34.63 10.41 71.08
CA LEU A 554 -35.58 11.40 70.57
C LEU A 554 -36.62 11.69 71.65
N ASN A 555 -36.53 12.86 72.30
CA ASN A 555 -37.45 13.21 73.37
C ASN A 555 -38.58 14.10 72.88
N LEU A 556 -39.71 13.50 72.51
CA LEU A 556 -40.90 14.23 72.04
C LEU A 556 -41.53 15.15 73.11
N SER A 557 -41.21 14.96 74.40
CA SER A 557 -41.72 15.81 75.49
C SER A 557 -40.92 17.10 75.69
N ARG A 558 -39.72 17.21 75.09
CA ARG A 558 -38.91 18.43 75.12
C ARG A 558 -39.13 19.22 73.83
N GLY A 559 -39.12 20.54 73.91
CA GLY A 559 -39.17 21.39 72.72
C GLY A 559 -37.97 21.14 71.78
N PHE A 560 -38.18 21.35 70.48
CA PHE A 560 -37.13 21.35 69.46
C PHE A 560 -36.72 22.80 69.13
N PRO A 561 -35.48 23.08 68.72
CA PRO A 561 -34.40 22.13 68.38
C PRO A 561 -33.76 21.42 69.57
N GLN A 562 -33.30 20.19 69.37
CA GLN A 562 -32.55 19.40 70.35
C GLN A 562 -31.12 19.14 69.84
N PRO A 563 -30.08 19.77 70.43
CA PRO A 563 -28.71 19.58 69.99
C PRO A 563 -28.08 18.32 70.59
N PHE A 564 -27.15 17.71 69.86
CA PHE A 564 -26.28 16.64 70.32
C PHE A 564 -24.88 16.75 69.69
N GLU A 565 -23.86 16.31 70.42
CA GLU A 565 -22.48 16.29 69.93
C GLU A 565 -22.20 14.99 69.15
N TYR A 566 -21.57 15.05 67.99
CA TYR A 566 -21.08 13.86 67.26
C TYR A 566 -19.92 14.24 66.34
N ALA A 567 -18.90 13.39 66.26
CA ALA A 567 -17.70 13.60 65.44
C ALA A 567 -17.10 15.03 65.54
N GLY A 568 -17.07 15.59 66.76
CA GLY A 568 -16.55 16.94 67.02
C GLY A 568 -17.41 18.10 66.54
N SER A 569 -18.67 17.84 66.17
CA SER A 569 -19.66 18.84 65.73
C SER A 569 -20.93 18.79 66.58
N THR A 570 -21.56 19.95 66.79
CA THR A 570 -22.90 20.05 67.35
C THR A 570 -23.94 19.91 66.24
N ILE A 571 -24.70 18.82 66.25
CA ILE A 571 -25.79 18.54 65.32
C ILE A 571 -27.11 18.88 66.00
N SER A 572 -28.09 19.36 65.26
CA SER A 572 -29.41 19.71 65.78
C SER A 572 -30.49 18.80 65.18
N ILE A 573 -31.35 18.26 66.03
CA ILE A 573 -32.64 17.71 65.63
C ILE A 573 -33.63 18.88 65.69
N ASP A 574 -33.92 19.48 64.55
CA ASP A 574 -34.68 20.72 64.49
C ASP A 574 -36.17 20.52 64.71
N LYS A 575 -36.68 19.36 64.28
CA LYS A 575 -38.10 19.08 64.28
C LYS A 575 -38.38 17.59 64.23
N VAL A 576 -39.39 17.15 64.99
CA VAL A 576 -40.06 15.86 64.82
C VAL A 576 -41.57 16.11 64.81
N GLU A 577 -42.23 15.82 63.69
CA GLU A 577 -43.68 15.92 63.53
C GLU A 577 -44.28 14.54 63.33
N ILE A 578 -45.01 14.06 64.33
CA ILE A 578 -45.75 12.81 64.23
C ILE A 578 -46.91 13.00 63.25
N GLY A 579 -46.96 12.16 62.22
CA GLY A 579 -47.92 12.29 61.14
C GLY A 579 -47.93 11.10 60.18
N ARG A 580 -48.46 11.30 58.98
CA ARG A 580 -48.48 10.31 57.89
C ARG A 580 -47.98 10.95 56.60
N PRO A 581 -46.66 10.95 56.33
CA PRO A 581 -45.58 10.34 57.12
C PRO A 581 -45.15 11.16 58.35
N THR A 582 -44.49 10.50 59.31
CA THR A 582 -43.78 11.21 60.39
C THR A 582 -42.54 11.87 59.81
N THR A 583 -42.33 13.16 60.08
CA THR A 583 -41.23 13.94 59.51
C THR A 583 -40.20 14.27 60.57
N ILE A 584 -38.92 14.02 60.28
CA ILE A 584 -37.77 14.41 61.10
C ILE A 584 -36.88 15.33 60.27
N VAL A 585 -36.40 16.42 60.88
CA VAL A 585 -35.43 17.32 60.27
C VAL A 585 -34.19 17.38 61.17
N ILE A 586 -33.05 17.02 60.59
CA ILE A 586 -31.74 17.10 61.23
C ILE A 586 -30.91 18.13 60.47
N SER A 587 -30.21 19.00 61.18
CA SER A 587 -29.31 19.97 60.56
C SER A 587 -27.94 20.06 61.22
N ASN A 588 -26.95 20.35 60.38
CA ASN A 588 -25.64 20.83 60.77
C ASN A 588 -25.10 21.77 59.67
N HIS A 589 -25.34 23.07 59.85
CA HIS A 589 -24.93 24.09 58.88
C HIS A 589 -23.44 24.47 58.97
N LYS A 590 -22.74 24.10 60.06
CA LYS A 590 -21.33 24.45 60.23
C LYS A 590 -20.43 23.39 59.58
N VAL A 591 -19.93 23.72 58.39
CA VAL A 591 -19.08 22.81 57.60
C VAL A 591 -17.58 23.03 57.80
N GLU A 592 -17.16 24.22 58.28
CA GLU A 592 -15.75 24.53 58.51
C GLU A 592 -15.15 23.63 59.59
N ASN A 593 -14.07 22.91 59.22
CA ASN A 593 -13.39 21.93 60.07
C ASN A 593 -14.28 20.78 60.57
N ARG A 594 -15.42 20.54 59.92
CA ARG A 594 -16.29 19.40 60.21
C ARG A 594 -15.61 18.10 59.76
N ALA A 595 -15.62 17.09 60.62
CA ALA A 595 -14.91 15.83 60.38
C ALA A 595 -15.55 14.94 59.30
N TYR A 596 -16.82 15.18 58.95
CA TYR A 596 -17.63 14.29 58.12
C TYR A 596 -18.47 15.04 57.08
N GLU A 597 -18.67 14.43 55.91
CA GLU A 597 -19.57 14.91 54.86
C GLU A 597 -21.03 14.56 55.17
N SER A 598 -21.30 13.29 55.46
CA SER A 598 -22.59 12.75 55.89
C SER A 598 -22.37 11.68 56.95
N PHE A 599 -23.41 11.31 57.71
CA PHE A 599 -23.36 10.20 58.66
C PHE A 599 -24.40 9.15 58.31
N GLN A 600 -24.07 7.87 58.50
CA GLN A 600 -25.01 6.78 58.29
C GLN A 600 -25.76 6.50 59.59
N PHE A 601 -27.08 6.42 59.51
CA PHE A 601 -27.91 6.21 60.69
C PHE A 601 -29.17 5.41 60.35
N ASN A 602 -29.76 4.81 61.39
CA ASN A 602 -31.10 4.26 61.40
C ASN A 602 -31.97 5.01 62.41
N ILE A 603 -33.29 4.90 62.24
CA ILE A 603 -34.25 5.36 63.25
C ILE A 603 -34.97 4.14 63.81
N ILE A 604 -35.00 4.08 65.15
CA ILE A 604 -35.68 3.04 65.90
C ILE A 604 -36.96 3.61 66.48
N ASP A 605 -38.06 2.88 66.34
CA ASP A 605 -39.37 3.25 66.87
C ASP A 605 -39.53 2.91 68.36
N GLU A 606 -40.72 3.17 68.90
CA GLU A 606 -41.03 2.90 70.31
C GLU A 606 -40.96 1.41 70.70
N ASP A 607 -41.27 0.53 69.75
CA ASP A 607 -41.28 -0.93 69.86
C ASP A 607 -39.90 -1.58 69.67
N ASP A 608 -38.84 -0.75 69.57
CA ASP A 608 -37.47 -1.17 69.32
C ASP A 608 -37.24 -1.83 67.95
N ASN A 609 -38.11 -1.55 66.98
CA ASN A 609 -37.95 -1.98 65.60
C ASN A 609 -37.22 -0.92 64.76
N GLN A 610 -36.41 -1.40 63.82
CA GLN A 610 -35.81 -0.54 62.79
C GLN A 610 -36.86 -0.22 61.72
N ILE A 611 -36.99 1.06 61.38
CA ILE A 611 -37.94 1.48 60.35
C ILE A 611 -37.31 1.29 58.97
N GLU A 612 -37.87 0.40 58.15
CA GLU A 612 -37.34 0.13 56.80
C GLU A 612 -37.83 1.14 55.75
N SER A 613 -39.03 1.71 55.93
CA SER A 613 -39.65 2.60 54.94
C SER A 613 -39.36 4.08 55.24
N MET A 614 -38.21 4.55 54.73
CA MET A 614 -37.72 5.92 54.92
C MET A 614 -37.54 6.65 53.58
N GLN A 615 -38.16 7.81 53.42
CA GLN A 615 -37.86 8.73 52.32
C GLN A 615 -36.91 9.83 52.83
N MET A 616 -35.73 9.94 52.23
CA MET A 616 -34.72 10.93 52.56
C MET A 616 -34.66 12.03 51.51
N GLY A 617 -34.57 13.29 51.95
CA GLY A 617 -34.17 14.43 51.16
C GLY A 617 -33.03 15.15 51.86
N SER A 618 -32.00 15.57 51.12
CA SER A 618 -30.85 16.28 51.69
C SER A 618 -30.65 17.63 51.00
N GLU A 619 -30.28 18.62 51.79
CA GLU A 619 -29.70 19.88 51.31
C GLU A 619 -28.25 19.94 51.77
N GLY A 620 -27.38 20.49 50.92
CA GLY A 620 -25.96 20.53 51.21
C GLY A 620 -25.22 21.58 50.43
N VAL A 621 -23.95 21.71 50.79
CA VAL A 621 -23.03 22.66 50.18
C VAL A 621 -21.83 21.89 49.65
N MET A 622 -21.36 22.27 48.46
CA MET A 622 -20.13 21.75 47.93
C MET A 622 -18.96 22.61 48.41
N VAL A 623 -17.85 21.99 48.77
CA VAL A 623 -16.65 22.67 49.23
C VAL A 623 -15.45 22.14 48.43
N ASP A 624 -14.64 23.04 47.88
CA ASP A 624 -13.41 22.65 47.18
C ASP A 624 -12.24 22.35 48.14
N LYS A 625 -11.11 21.87 47.61
CA LYS A 625 -9.93 21.57 48.44
C LYS A 625 -9.37 22.76 49.22
N ASN A 626 -9.65 23.99 48.75
CA ASN A 626 -9.19 25.24 49.35
C ASN A 626 -10.19 25.79 50.39
N GLY A 627 -11.34 25.13 50.57
CA GLY A 627 -12.39 25.54 51.52
C GLY A 627 -13.42 26.51 50.94
N THR A 628 -13.41 26.78 49.63
CA THR A 628 -14.41 27.64 48.98
C THR A 628 -15.75 26.90 48.89
N LYS A 629 -16.83 27.56 49.27
CA LYS A 629 -18.18 26.99 49.30
C LYS A 629 -18.96 27.34 48.04
N TYR A 630 -19.68 26.38 47.48
CA TYR A 630 -20.52 26.52 46.30
C TYR A 630 -21.94 25.99 46.60
N ASP A 631 -22.95 26.79 46.29
CA ASP A 631 -24.37 26.42 46.44
C ASP A 631 -24.86 25.77 45.13
N LEU A 632 -25.18 24.48 45.21
CA LEU A 632 -25.66 23.68 44.07
C LEU A 632 -27.01 24.18 43.51
N ASN A 633 -27.80 24.88 44.31
CA ASN A 633 -29.09 25.44 43.86
C ASN A 633 -28.91 26.72 43.02
N GLN A 634 -27.75 27.37 43.10
CA GLN A 634 -27.50 28.65 42.42
C GLN A 634 -26.71 28.50 41.11
N SER A 635 -25.90 27.44 40.96
CA SER A 635 -25.11 27.23 39.73
C SER A 635 -24.73 25.75 39.54
N PRO A 636 -25.48 24.99 38.71
CA PRO A 636 -25.13 23.61 38.35
C PRO A 636 -23.79 23.48 37.61
N ALA A 637 -23.36 24.55 36.92
CA ALA A 637 -22.15 24.59 36.11
C ALA A 637 -20.83 24.55 36.92
N ALA A 638 -20.89 24.64 38.25
CA ALA A 638 -19.70 24.66 39.10
C ALA A 638 -19.02 23.29 39.25
N TYR A 639 -19.73 22.18 39.02
CA TYR A 639 -19.19 20.84 39.34
C TYR A 639 -17.94 20.48 38.54
N GLU A 640 -17.85 20.88 37.27
CA GLU A 640 -16.70 20.54 36.42
C GLU A 640 -15.45 21.40 36.64
N GLU A 641 -15.63 22.60 37.20
CA GLU A 641 -14.56 23.57 37.46
C GLU A 641 -13.96 23.43 38.87
N VAL A 642 -14.69 22.78 39.79
CA VAL A 642 -14.26 22.61 41.17
C VAL A 642 -13.25 21.46 41.29
N GLU A 643 -12.05 21.77 41.79
CA GLU A 643 -10.99 20.80 42.04
C GLU A 643 -11.30 19.99 43.31
N GLN A 644 -11.54 18.68 43.12
CA GLN A 644 -11.81 17.68 44.18
C GLN A 644 -12.92 18.10 45.18
N PRO A 645 -14.17 18.24 44.69
CA PRO A 645 -15.29 18.71 45.50
C PRO A 645 -15.68 17.73 46.60
N ARG A 646 -15.99 18.26 47.78
CA ARG A 646 -16.61 17.53 48.90
C ARG A 646 -18.04 18.05 49.09
N TYR A 647 -19.01 17.15 49.12
CA TYR A 647 -20.41 17.51 49.39
C TYR A 647 -20.74 17.31 50.86
N PHE A 648 -21.06 18.38 51.57
CA PHE A 648 -21.46 18.31 52.97
C PHE A 648 -22.98 18.38 53.10
N ALA A 649 -23.58 17.33 53.67
CA ALA A 649 -25.00 17.35 54.04
C ALA A 649 -25.20 18.34 55.19
N THR A 650 -26.02 19.36 54.96
CA THR A 650 -26.32 20.42 55.94
C THR A 650 -27.70 20.26 56.56
N VAL A 651 -28.66 19.74 55.80
CA VAL A 651 -30.01 19.43 56.28
C VAL A 651 -30.42 18.07 55.73
N GLU A 652 -30.98 17.22 56.58
CA GLU A 652 -31.57 15.94 56.23
C GLU A 652 -33.03 15.94 56.65
N LYS A 653 -33.90 15.78 55.66
CA LYS A 653 -35.36 15.69 55.82
C LYS A 653 -35.75 14.24 55.63
N ILE A 654 -36.23 13.63 56.69
CA ILE A 654 -36.55 12.22 56.75
C ILE A 654 -38.06 12.10 56.91
N LYS A 655 -38.68 11.27 56.09
CA LYS A 655 -40.11 10.92 56.18
C LYS A 655 -40.21 9.43 56.44
N LEU A 656 -40.81 9.09 57.58
CA LEU A 656 -40.99 7.73 58.06
C LEU A 656 -42.41 7.27 57.74
N HIS A 657 -42.51 6.13 57.06
CA HIS A 657 -43.77 5.49 56.73
C HIS A 657 -43.92 4.22 57.59
N GLY A 658 -45.10 4.01 58.16
CA GLY A 658 -45.42 2.75 58.84
C GLY A 658 -45.61 1.62 57.85
N GLU A 659 -45.58 0.37 58.33
CA GLU A 659 -45.88 -0.82 57.51
C GLU A 659 -47.27 -0.74 56.88
N ASP A 660 -48.25 -0.25 57.66
CA ASP A 660 -49.58 0.07 57.19
C ASP A 660 -49.75 1.59 56.96
N THR A 661 -50.34 1.96 55.82
CA THR A 661 -50.62 3.37 55.45
C THR A 661 -51.53 4.12 56.44
N THR A 662 -52.12 3.40 57.39
CA THR A 662 -53.02 3.91 58.43
C THR A 662 -52.33 4.19 59.76
N GLU A 663 -51.07 3.83 59.94
CA GLU A 663 -50.35 4.02 61.21
C GLU A 663 -49.28 5.11 61.11
N SER A 664 -49.09 5.83 62.22
CA SER A 664 -48.10 6.90 62.32
C SER A 664 -46.94 6.42 63.16
N VAL A 665 -45.73 6.50 62.62
CA VAL A 665 -44.54 5.97 63.29
C VAL A 665 -44.07 6.93 64.38
N ILE A 666 -43.82 6.42 65.58
CA ILE A 666 -43.32 7.19 66.72
C ILE A 666 -41.83 6.87 66.91
N PRO A 667 -40.91 7.78 66.55
CA PRO A 667 -39.48 7.52 66.61
C PRO A 667 -38.96 7.70 68.04
N LYS A 668 -38.21 6.71 68.54
CA LYS A 668 -37.66 6.65 69.90
C LYS A 668 -36.21 7.10 69.96
N ARG A 669 -35.38 6.70 69.00
CA ARG A 669 -33.97 7.10 68.93
C ARG A 669 -33.42 7.08 67.50
N LEU A 670 -32.42 7.92 67.30
CA LEU A 670 -31.53 7.91 66.15
C LEU A 670 -30.29 7.08 66.51
N GLU A 671 -30.02 6.02 65.76
CA GLU A 671 -28.81 5.21 65.88
C GLU A 671 -27.85 5.55 64.74
N ILE A 672 -26.81 6.32 65.03
CA ILE A 672 -25.73 6.59 64.09
C ILE A 672 -24.78 5.40 64.13
N HIS A 673 -24.40 4.86 62.96
CA HIS A 673 -23.46 3.74 62.86
C HIS A 673 -22.08 4.17 62.42
N GLY A 674 -21.97 5.31 61.74
CA GLY A 674 -20.71 5.83 61.24
C GLY A 674 -20.87 7.13 60.47
N TYR A 675 -19.79 7.52 59.79
CA TYR A 675 -19.81 8.66 58.88
C TYR A 675 -18.88 8.53 57.68
N THR A 676 -19.18 9.30 56.63
CA THR A 676 -18.31 9.43 55.46
C THR A 676 -17.42 10.65 55.57
N THR A 677 -16.16 10.52 55.15
CA THR A 677 -15.21 11.62 55.10
C THR A 677 -14.22 11.44 53.96
N THR A 678 -13.84 12.53 53.33
CA THR A 678 -12.86 12.56 52.25
C THR A 678 -11.57 13.19 52.73
N LYS A 679 -10.46 12.50 52.48
CA LYS A 679 -9.11 13.00 52.76
C LYS A 679 -8.32 13.17 51.48
N TYR A 680 -7.60 14.28 51.39
CA TYR A 680 -6.66 14.52 50.30
C TYR A 680 -5.34 13.83 50.57
N LEU A 681 -4.75 13.28 49.52
CA LEU A 681 -3.50 12.53 49.55
C LEU A 681 -2.49 13.21 48.61
N ASP A 682 -1.22 13.14 49.00
CA ASP A 682 -0.09 13.56 48.17
C ASP A 682 0.86 12.38 47.87
N ASP A 683 0.42 11.16 48.17
CA ASP A 683 1.22 9.94 48.06
C ASP A 683 1.50 9.57 46.60
N VAL A 684 2.77 9.25 46.33
CA VAL A 684 3.21 8.73 45.03
C VAL A 684 3.81 7.35 45.24
N VAL A 685 3.13 6.33 44.73
CA VAL A 685 3.59 4.94 44.79
C VAL A 685 4.41 4.62 43.55
N LYS A 686 5.67 4.24 43.74
CA LYS A 686 6.57 3.83 42.67
C LYS A 686 6.67 2.32 42.59
N ILE A 687 6.49 1.78 41.38
CA ILE A 687 6.45 0.35 41.10
C ILE A 687 7.41 0.08 39.94
N SER A 688 8.45 -0.72 40.20
CA SER A 688 9.35 -1.20 39.14
C SER A 688 8.78 -2.46 38.52
N LEU A 689 8.92 -2.60 37.20
CA LEU A 689 8.62 -3.81 36.45
C LEU A 689 9.92 -4.42 35.93
N ASP A 690 9.99 -5.75 35.94
CA ASP A 690 11.13 -6.53 35.45
C ASP A 690 11.20 -6.61 33.92
#